data_AF-A0A938I181-F1
#
_entry.id   AF-A0A938I181-F1
#
_cell.length_a   1.000
_cell.length_b   1.000
_cell.length_c   1.000
_cell.angle_alpha   90.00
_cell.angle_beta   90.00
_cell.angle_gamma   90.00
#
_symmetry.space_group_name_H-M   'P 1'
#
loop_
_entity.id
_entity.type
_entity.pdbx_description
1 polymer ?
#
loop_
_entity_poly.entity_id
_entity_poly.type
_entity_poly.pdbx_seq_one_letter_code
_entity_poly.pdbx_strand_id
1 'polypeptide(L)'
;MFVSGHDFFSRPTGRDGVPTYDAAICTLHGDVWLVNGIDSKLEKLIWKRFATGLFQPLGLRIVKNQIYVVGRDQITRLHDLNGDGEADWYENFNNDAHVSANGHEYVTCLETDRDGWFYFVKGNCDGKHDHDGCLLRVSPDGAKLEVVATGFRNANGIGIGPVGRGGQEILTVAPQEGEWTPGSAIFEAVRGGFHGYAPSAHRSPAPTEFAQPLCWIPRLQDNSCGGQVWVPPGQWGPLGGQMLHLSYGTSRVFLIPRESVVGTMTVQGATVPLPLSFESGVMRGRFHPSNGHLFVSGLRGWVSNAAKDGCFQRVRATNKQPLDVPVSFESHRNGVLLRFSDPLNAEMAEDIDNYRVQRWNYRWSAAYGSPELKVSNPREEGRDEVEVLSATHVRNLKGGDGVFLELNDMRPVNQLSIQMTLKSLLGQSIERRLDATIHGVRSEEFEFDRKPPRPRPGLLTADEQQLLVAGIRCDFVGQAGSLPQVRRMAAWKFEPREVAGVREIVASGFLVASRRGKYRLSAECGPDVEVSVGDQIVWRSSDEKPREIELPRGHSRLKIRQQVVADQSAALRLLWSGADFETEPIPPTSLFCEPLSDEVESARLGREFFARHQCVRCHRVSADVLASRESMPELHAEAPDLIGVGSRLRGDWIAQWMLNPKRMRSDARMPQLFPDKQTDEHRQQASDVAAYLISLGIPAEGDPGPTSLRIEGLPEELALRTGLKHWENLGCIGCHQLAPQTETPAEWRTSLHFVREKFLPGELSRFLQQPQRHFSWSRMPDFGLTELEADSLSNVITQRIDEGKQPPMKLPAGDTARGQKLFASLGCRQCHRVSRNEPLPQPHLPSVFGKLVAHGCLTDGEHGSSTTRIPEFHFNPAQRSVLQAFLRTDERTLASDTPDATSRRFVAELRCAVCHPRDGRMSLLPEILAEEGETGRPSEILPNLTWAGEKLHVAWVHSLLSGQIAERPRPWMKLRMPNFPARAKSLAEGLAREHGLSSDPPPRPNADPDLAEIGEVLATRAGMLDCRQCHPIGSLPPTGDKNTLLAPGINFALTRERIRYDFYRRFTLDPPRYDVSTRMPKLAAEGRTTKVKDILDGDARQQFEAVWHYLQTVPNATADP
;
A
#
# COMPACT_ATOMS: atom_id res chain seq x y z
N MET A 1 -17.75 11.75 -29.61
CA MET A 1 -19.13 11.92 -29.08
C MET A 1 -19.20 11.11 -27.78
N PHE A 2 -19.62 11.71 -26.66
CA PHE A 2 -19.75 11.04 -25.36
C PHE A 2 -20.99 10.13 -25.35
N VAL A 3 -20.90 8.97 -26.01
CA VAL A 3 -22.04 8.06 -26.18
C VAL A 3 -22.32 7.34 -24.86
N SER A 4 -23.53 7.51 -24.35
CA SER A 4 -23.91 7.07 -23.00
C SER A 4 -24.99 5.98 -22.98
N GLY A 5 -25.61 5.69 -24.11
CA GLY A 5 -26.61 4.63 -24.25
C GLY A 5 -27.01 4.43 -25.71
N HIS A 6 -27.49 3.23 -26.04
CA HIS A 6 -27.99 2.89 -27.37
C HIS A 6 -28.95 1.71 -27.30
N ASP A 7 -29.82 1.60 -28.29
CA ASP A 7 -30.68 0.43 -28.51
C ASP A 7 -31.12 0.30 -29.98
N PHE A 8 -31.68 -0.86 -30.34
CA PHE A 8 -32.07 -1.22 -31.71
C PHE A 8 -33.59 -1.34 -31.89
N PHE A 9 -34.06 -0.98 -33.08
CA PHE A 9 -35.46 -1.19 -33.47
C PHE A 9 -35.72 -2.66 -33.85
N SER A 10 -36.95 -3.12 -33.64
CA SER A 10 -37.32 -4.54 -33.76
C SER A 10 -37.58 -5.02 -35.20
N ARG A 11 -37.61 -4.14 -36.22
CA ARG A 11 -37.88 -4.48 -37.62
C ARG A 11 -37.07 -3.62 -38.63
N PRO A 12 -36.36 -4.22 -39.60
CA PRO A 12 -35.77 -3.50 -40.73
C PRO A 12 -36.76 -3.17 -41.87
N THR A 13 -37.98 -3.72 -41.85
CA THR A 13 -38.96 -3.54 -42.96
C THR A 13 -40.28 -2.99 -42.44
N GLY A 14 -40.58 -1.76 -42.89
CA GLY A 14 -41.71 -0.97 -42.42
C GLY A 14 -43.07 -1.52 -42.84
N ARG A 15 -44.07 -1.18 -42.01
CA ARG A 15 -45.41 -0.82 -42.48
C ARG A 15 -45.69 0.60 -41.97
N ASP A 16 -46.42 1.35 -42.77
CA ASP A 16 -47.14 2.58 -42.38
C ASP A 16 -46.31 3.88 -42.20
N GLY A 17 -45.43 4.18 -43.17
CA GLY A 17 -45.00 5.58 -43.41
C GLY A 17 -43.97 6.19 -42.46
N VAL A 18 -43.46 5.46 -41.46
CA VAL A 18 -42.39 5.91 -40.57
C VAL A 18 -41.01 5.57 -41.17
N PRO A 19 -40.02 6.48 -41.18
CA PRO A 19 -38.65 6.17 -41.64
C PRO A 19 -38.05 5.01 -40.83
N THR A 20 -37.43 4.05 -41.52
CA THR A 20 -36.82 2.86 -40.90
C THR A 20 -35.41 3.21 -40.40
N TYR A 21 -35.26 3.36 -39.09
CA TYR A 21 -33.96 3.50 -38.42
C TYR A 21 -33.56 2.17 -37.79
N ASP A 22 -32.25 1.89 -37.75
CA ASP A 22 -31.73 0.65 -37.16
C ASP A 22 -31.50 0.80 -35.66
N ALA A 23 -31.04 1.97 -35.21
CA ALA A 23 -30.73 2.24 -33.81
C ALA A 23 -31.04 3.68 -33.38
N ALA A 24 -31.21 3.85 -32.06
CA ALA A 24 -31.19 5.15 -31.40
C ALA A 24 -30.04 5.20 -30.39
N ILE A 25 -29.39 6.35 -30.27
CA ILE A 25 -28.17 6.54 -29.49
C ILE A 25 -28.27 7.84 -28.70
N CYS A 26 -28.10 7.80 -27.38
CA CYS A 26 -28.04 9.01 -26.56
C CYS A 26 -26.61 9.41 -26.20
N THR A 27 -26.39 10.70 -26.03
CA THR A 27 -25.11 11.28 -25.59
C THR A 27 -25.26 11.94 -24.24
N LEU A 28 -24.24 11.90 -23.39
CA LEU A 28 -24.26 12.55 -22.07
C LEU A 28 -24.61 14.06 -22.14
N HIS A 29 -24.40 14.71 -23.29
CA HIS A 29 -24.72 16.12 -23.49
C HIS A 29 -26.22 16.41 -23.73
N GLY A 30 -27.06 15.39 -23.84
CA GLY A 30 -28.50 15.56 -23.95
C GLY A 30 -29.11 15.31 -25.33
N ASP A 31 -28.32 14.83 -26.29
CA ASP A 31 -28.81 14.52 -27.64
C ASP A 31 -29.22 13.05 -27.78
N VAL A 32 -30.22 12.81 -28.64
CA VAL A 32 -30.53 11.49 -29.19
C VAL A 32 -30.35 11.52 -30.70
N TRP A 33 -29.63 10.55 -31.22
CA TRP A 33 -29.35 10.36 -32.64
C TRP A 33 -29.99 9.07 -33.12
N LEU A 34 -30.62 9.14 -34.29
CA LEU A 34 -31.07 8.00 -35.04
C LEU A 34 -30.00 7.60 -36.05
N VAL A 35 -29.75 6.29 -36.14
CA VAL A 35 -28.75 5.71 -37.02
C VAL A 35 -29.40 4.70 -37.95
N ASN A 36 -29.11 4.82 -39.24
CA ASN A 36 -29.53 3.90 -40.29
C ASN A 36 -28.31 3.39 -41.08
N GLY A 37 -28.42 2.20 -41.65
CA GLY A 37 -27.36 1.52 -42.41
C GLY A 37 -26.50 0.55 -41.57
N ILE A 38 -27.00 0.06 -40.44
CA ILE A 38 -26.29 -0.90 -39.57
C ILE A 38 -26.38 -2.31 -40.19
N ASP A 39 -25.61 -2.51 -41.25
CA ASP A 39 -25.49 -3.80 -41.94
C ASP A 39 -24.21 -4.57 -41.54
N SER A 40 -23.99 -5.72 -42.18
CA SER A 40 -22.81 -6.56 -41.95
C SER A 40 -21.47 -5.86 -42.25
N LYS A 41 -21.45 -4.89 -43.17
CA LYS A 41 -20.26 -4.23 -43.68
C LYS A 41 -19.95 -2.91 -42.96
N LEU A 42 -20.98 -2.17 -42.54
CA LEU A 42 -20.89 -0.82 -41.97
C LEU A 42 -20.18 0.20 -42.88
N GLU A 43 -20.28 0.03 -44.21
CA GLU A 43 -19.62 0.93 -45.17
C GLU A 43 -20.24 2.33 -45.21
N LYS A 44 -21.54 2.45 -44.92
CA LYS A 44 -22.25 3.73 -44.91
C LYS A 44 -23.26 3.77 -43.76
N LEU A 45 -23.06 4.70 -42.84
CA LEU A 45 -23.98 5.01 -41.75
C LEU A 45 -24.57 6.41 -41.95
N ILE A 46 -25.88 6.54 -41.78
CA ILE A 46 -26.60 7.82 -41.84
C ILE A 46 -27.05 8.17 -40.43
N TRP A 47 -26.61 9.33 -39.96
CA TRP A 47 -26.93 9.84 -38.63
C TRP A 47 -27.84 11.06 -38.76
N LYS A 48 -28.95 11.06 -38.02
CA LYS A 48 -29.85 12.21 -37.90
C LYS A 48 -30.08 12.48 -36.42
N ARG A 49 -29.94 13.74 -35.97
CA ARG A 49 -30.34 14.09 -34.60
C ARG A 49 -31.86 14.05 -34.53
N PHE A 50 -32.38 13.36 -33.51
CA PHE A 50 -33.81 13.19 -33.28
C PHE A 50 -34.29 14.02 -32.10
N ALA A 51 -33.51 14.09 -31.02
CA ALA A 51 -33.86 14.89 -29.85
C ALA A 51 -32.63 15.61 -29.28
N THR A 52 -32.85 16.67 -28.52
CA THR A 52 -31.81 17.42 -27.80
C THR A 52 -32.37 18.03 -26.52
N GLY A 53 -31.51 18.50 -25.61
CA GLY A 53 -31.92 19.16 -24.37
C GLY A 53 -32.28 18.23 -23.20
N LEU A 54 -31.97 16.93 -23.29
CA LEU A 54 -32.18 16.00 -22.18
C LEU A 54 -31.12 16.19 -21.07
N PHE A 55 -31.51 16.02 -19.81
CA PHE A 55 -30.61 16.26 -18.69
C PHE A 55 -29.74 15.04 -18.35
N GLN A 56 -28.48 15.07 -18.82
CA GLN A 56 -27.45 14.04 -18.57
C GLN A 56 -27.94 12.60 -18.85
N PRO A 57 -28.41 12.28 -20.08
CA PRO A 57 -28.97 10.97 -20.34
C PRO A 57 -27.86 9.91 -20.32
N LEU A 58 -28.06 8.86 -19.53
CA LEU A 58 -27.07 7.79 -19.28
C LEU A 58 -27.67 6.38 -19.44
N GLY A 59 -28.84 6.31 -20.06
CA GLY A 59 -29.50 5.08 -20.49
C GLY A 59 -30.58 5.37 -21.53
N LEU A 60 -30.71 4.46 -22.50
CA LEU A 60 -31.71 4.53 -23.56
C LEU A 60 -32.27 3.13 -23.79
N ARG A 61 -33.60 3.04 -24.00
CA ARG A 61 -34.26 1.80 -24.38
C ARG A 61 -35.36 2.04 -25.41
N ILE A 62 -35.50 1.11 -26.34
CA ILE A 62 -36.58 1.09 -27.33
C ILE A 62 -37.59 0.02 -26.90
N VAL A 63 -38.81 0.44 -26.58
CA VAL A 63 -39.90 -0.45 -26.18
C VAL A 63 -41.07 -0.23 -27.11
N LYS A 64 -41.51 -1.29 -27.81
CA LYS A 64 -42.57 -1.21 -28.83
C LYS A 64 -42.31 -0.11 -29.88
N ASN A 65 -41.06 0.00 -30.35
CA ASN A 65 -40.55 1.01 -31.29
C ASN A 65 -40.62 2.47 -30.79
N GLN A 66 -40.87 2.69 -29.49
CA GLN A 66 -40.81 4.00 -28.87
C GLN A 66 -39.47 4.18 -28.14
N ILE A 67 -38.86 5.36 -28.24
CA ILE A 67 -37.60 5.68 -27.56
C ILE A 67 -37.89 6.23 -26.16
N TYR A 68 -37.28 5.59 -25.16
CA TYR A 68 -37.24 6.02 -23.77
C TYR A 68 -35.80 6.37 -23.40
N VAL A 69 -35.61 7.50 -22.73
CA VAL A 69 -34.30 7.95 -22.28
C VAL A 69 -34.37 8.29 -20.81
N VAL A 70 -33.47 7.73 -20.00
CA VAL A 70 -33.36 8.11 -18.59
C VAL A 70 -32.34 9.25 -18.48
N GLY A 71 -32.85 10.40 -18.04
CA GLY A 71 -32.05 11.52 -17.56
C GLY A 71 -31.89 11.46 -16.05
N ARG A 72 -31.16 12.43 -15.50
CA ARG A 72 -31.04 12.58 -14.06
C ARG A 72 -32.36 12.97 -13.39
N ASP A 73 -33.24 13.63 -14.13
CA ASP A 73 -34.53 14.16 -13.70
C ASP A 73 -35.71 13.21 -13.91
N GLN A 74 -35.76 12.51 -15.05
CA GLN A 74 -36.91 11.71 -15.44
C GLN A 74 -36.58 10.63 -16.47
N ILE A 75 -37.51 9.70 -16.67
CA ILE A 75 -37.60 8.92 -17.91
C ILE A 75 -38.43 9.72 -18.90
N THR A 76 -37.84 10.08 -20.03
CA THR A 76 -38.51 10.78 -21.12
C THR A 76 -38.90 9.81 -22.22
N ARG A 77 -40.19 9.81 -22.62
CA ARG A 77 -40.68 9.13 -23.82
C ARG A 77 -40.76 10.15 -24.96
N LEU A 78 -39.99 9.92 -26.03
CA LEU A 78 -39.82 10.89 -27.12
C LEU A 78 -40.76 10.58 -28.28
N HIS A 79 -41.56 11.55 -28.71
CA HIS A 79 -42.52 11.40 -29.81
C HIS A 79 -42.22 12.35 -30.96
N ASP A 80 -42.49 11.87 -32.17
CA ASP A 80 -42.55 12.65 -33.40
C ASP A 80 -44.01 12.63 -33.87
N LEU A 81 -44.76 13.66 -33.46
CA LEU A 81 -46.21 13.75 -33.73
C LEU A 81 -46.49 14.26 -35.15
N ASN A 82 -45.53 14.97 -35.76
CA ASN A 82 -45.67 15.59 -37.08
C ASN A 82 -45.06 14.75 -38.23
N GLY A 83 -44.27 13.73 -37.91
CA GLY A 83 -43.65 12.79 -38.85
C GLY A 83 -42.42 13.34 -39.59
N ASP A 84 -41.79 14.42 -39.11
CA ASP A 84 -40.62 15.04 -39.76
C ASP A 84 -39.30 14.32 -39.41
N GLY A 85 -39.35 13.33 -38.53
CA GLY A 85 -38.23 12.54 -38.04
C GLY A 85 -37.39 13.25 -36.98
N GLU A 86 -37.95 14.23 -36.27
CA GLU A 86 -37.44 14.83 -35.03
C GLU A 86 -38.50 14.73 -33.92
N ALA A 87 -38.07 14.66 -32.67
CA ALA A 87 -38.98 14.61 -31.53
C ALA A 87 -39.54 16.01 -31.25
N ASP A 88 -40.86 16.17 -31.33
CA ASP A 88 -41.58 17.41 -31.05
C ASP A 88 -42.35 17.38 -29.73
N TRP A 89 -42.51 16.21 -29.11
CA TRP A 89 -43.07 16.06 -27.77
C TRP A 89 -42.22 15.18 -26.86
N TYR A 90 -41.84 15.74 -25.72
CA TYR A 90 -41.01 15.13 -24.68
C TYR A 90 -41.92 14.79 -23.50
N GLU A 91 -42.47 13.58 -23.52
CA GLU A 91 -43.35 13.15 -22.45
C GLU A 91 -42.53 12.75 -21.23
N ASN A 92 -42.88 13.33 -20.08
CA ASN A 92 -42.44 12.84 -18.78
C ASN A 92 -43.16 11.51 -18.49
N PHE A 93 -42.47 10.40 -18.75
CA PHE A 93 -43.00 9.08 -18.48
C PHE A 93 -42.96 8.73 -16.99
N ASN A 94 -41.92 9.16 -16.28
CA ASN A 94 -41.82 9.09 -14.82
C ASN A 94 -40.73 10.04 -14.30
N ASN A 95 -41.03 10.80 -13.25
CA ASN A 95 -40.08 11.69 -12.55
C ASN A 95 -40.18 11.58 -11.02
N ASP A 96 -40.57 10.41 -10.51
CA ASP A 96 -40.76 10.18 -9.06
C ASP A 96 -39.43 10.15 -8.29
N ALA A 97 -38.31 9.90 -8.99
CA ALA A 97 -36.99 9.83 -8.37
C ALA A 97 -36.53 11.22 -7.91
N HIS A 98 -35.97 11.30 -6.70
CA HIS A 98 -35.49 12.54 -6.11
C HIS A 98 -34.29 13.08 -6.90
N VAL A 99 -34.29 14.37 -7.22
CA VAL A 99 -33.16 15.06 -7.88
C VAL A 99 -32.51 16.05 -6.91
N SER A 100 -31.23 15.86 -6.60
CA SER A 100 -30.46 16.79 -5.76
C SER A 100 -29.62 17.76 -6.61
N ALA A 101 -28.96 18.73 -5.95
CA ALA A 101 -27.98 19.61 -6.60
C ALA A 101 -26.56 18.98 -6.69
N ASN A 102 -26.36 17.74 -6.20
CA ASN A 102 -25.03 17.15 -6.04
C ASN A 102 -24.40 16.73 -7.39
N GLY A 103 -23.09 16.92 -7.59
CA GLY A 103 -22.42 16.53 -8.83
C GLY A 103 -22.25 15.02 -9.07
N HIS A 104 -22.34 14.17 -8.04
CA HIS A 104 -22.03 12.72 -8.12
C HIS A 104 -23.26 11.79 -8.08
N GLU A 105 -24.46 12.34 -8.23
CA GLU A 105 -25.73 11.60 -8.24
C GLU A 105 -26.13 11.21 -9.68
N TYR A 106 -25.32 10.35 -10.31
CA TYR A 106 -25.61 9.89 -11.67
C TYR A 106 -26.78 8.89 -11.68
N VAL A 107 -27.71 9.06 -12.63
CA VAL A 107 -28.76 8.07 -12.90
C VAL A 107 -28.34 7.28 -14.12
N THR A 108 -28.06 5.99 -13.97
CA THR A 108 -27.38 5.21 -15.01
C THR A 108 -28.16 3.96 -15.44
N CYS A 109 -27.99 3.63 -16.72
CA CYS A 109 -28.63 2.52 -17.43
C CYS A 109 -30.15 2.63 -17.52
N LEU A 110 -30.71 2.07 -18.58
CA LEU A 110 -32.15 1.85 -18.69
C LEU A 110 -32.36 0.46 -19.27
N GLU A 111 -32.88 -0.44 -18.45
CA GLU A 111 -33.20 -1.81 -18.84
C GLU A 111 -34.70 -2.06 -18.71
N THR A 112 -35.17 -3.12 -19.36
CA THR A 112 -36.55 -3.60 -19.22
C THR A 112 -36.58 -5.09 -18.99
N ASP A 113 -37.42 -5.53 -18.06
CA ASP A 113 -37.72 -6.96 -17.89
C ASP A 113 -38.77 -7.45 -18.90
N ARG A 114 -39.02 -8.75 -18.91
CA ARG A 114 -40.04 -9.39 -19.77
C ARG A 114 -41.47 -8.87 -19.55
N ASP A 115 -41.76 -8.37 -18.34
CA ASP A 115 -43.08 -7.87 -17.96
C ASP A 115 -43.22 -6.37 -18.31
N GLY A 116 -42.16 -5.76 -18.83
CA GLY A 116 -42.12 -4.37 -19.29
C GLY A 116 -41.80 -3.35 -18.21
N TRP A 117 -41.34 -3.78 -17.02
CA TRP A 117 -40.86 -2.85 -16.00
C TRP A 117 -39.54 -2.24 -16.44
N PHE A 118 -39.37 -0.94 -16.22
CA PHE A 118 -38.13 -0.23 -16.48
C PHE A 118 -37.24 -0.26 -15.24
N TYR A 119 -35.93 -0.45 -15.40
CA TYR A 119 -34.95 -0.48 -14.32
C TYR A 119 -33.81 0.48 -14.60
N PHE A 120 -33.37 1.19 -13.57
CA PHE A 120 -32.20 2.06 -13.59
C PHE A 120 -31.59 2.12 -12.18
N VAL A 121 -30.32 2.51 -12.09
CA VAL A 121 -29.65 2.69 -10.79
C VAL A 121 -29.31 4.16 -10.57
N LYS A 122 -29.57 4.63 -9.36
CA LYS A 122 -29.22 5.99 -8.94
C LYS A 122 -27.98 5.94 -8.05
N GLY A 123 -26.97 6.71 -8.42
CA GLY A 123 -25.75 6.91 -7.65
C GLY A 123 -26.02 7.50 -6.27
N ASN A 124 -24.99 7.59 -5.45
CA ASN A 124 -25.14 8.15 -4.11
C ASN A 124 -24.28 9.42 -3.95
N CYS A 125 -24.65 10.24 -2.97
CA CYS A 125 -23.88 11.42 -2.61
C CYS A 125 -23.40 11.39 -1.16
N ASP A 126 -24.35 11.27 -0.23
CA ASP A 126 -24.12 11.32 1.22
C ASP A 126 -25.16 10.52 2.02
N GLY A 127 -26.09 9.83 1.33
CA GLY A 127 -27.08 8.97 1.97
C GLY A 127 -28.26 9.73 2.58
N LYS A 128 -28.51 10.97 2.14
CA LYS A 128 -29.51 11.85 2.75
C LYS A 128 -30.82 11.97 1.98
N HIS A 129 -30.89 11.43 0.76
CA HIS A 129 -32.09 11.51 -0.08
C HIS A 129 -32.69 10.12 -0.29
N ASP A 130 -34.01 10.04 -0.43
CA ASP A 130 -34.83 8.80 -0.42
C ASP A 130 -34.36 7.71 -1.40
N HIS A 131 -33.67 8.10 -2.48
CA HIS A 131 -33.29 7.21 -3.58
C HIS A 131 -31.77 7.08 -3.77
N ASP A 132 -30.95 7.57 -2.85
CA ASP A 132 -29.49 7.48 -2.95
C ASP A 132 -28.99 6.04 -2.96
N GLY A 133 -28.17 5.66 -3.94
CA GLY A 133 -27.55 4.33 -3.99
C GLY A 133 -28.56 3.18 -4.13
N CYS A 134 -29.70 3.45 -4.78
CA CYS A 134 -30.80 2.50 -4.97
C CYS A 134 -30.85 1.96 -6.39
N LEU A 135 -31.15 0.67 -6.52
CA LEU A 135 -31.71 0.10 -7.75
C LEU A 135 -33.21 0.36 -7.74
N LEU A 136 -33.71 0.98 -8.79
CA LEU A 136 -35.09 1.44 -8.90
C LEU A 136 -35.79 0.73 -10.07
N ARG A 137 -37.12 0.59 -9.96
CA ARG A 137 -37.96 0.15 -11.07
C ARG A 137 -39.21 1.00 -11.24
N VAL A 138 -39.65 1.17 -12.48
CA VAL A 138 -40.87 1.90 -12.86
C VAL A 138 -41.84 0.96 -13.58
N SER A 139 -43.12 1.05 -13.24
CA SER A 139 -44.17 0.23 -13.84
C SER A 139 -44.24 0.42 -15.37
N PRO A 140 -44.74 -0.59 -16.13
CA PRO A 140 -44.79 -0.51 -17.60
C PRO A 140 -45.60 0.67 -18.15
N ASP A 141 -46.49 1.25 -17.34
CA ASP A 141 -47.32 2.42 -17.65
C ASP A 141 -46.71 3.75 -17.16
N GLY A 142 -45.59 3.72 -16.46
CA GLY A 142 -44.90 4.92 -15.92
C GLY A 142 -45.45 5.41 -14.58
N ALA A 143 -46.55 4.82 -14.07
CA ALA A 143 -47.32 5.39 -12.98
C ALA A 143 -46.73 5.18 -11.57
N LYS A 144 -45.76 4.26 -11.40
CA LYS A 144 -45.24 3.90 -10.08
C LYS A 144 -43.75 3.58 -10.10
N LEU A 145 -42.98 4.29 -9.28
CA LEU A 145 -41.61 3.97 -8.91
C LEU A 145 -41.55 3.06 -7.66
N GLU A 146 -40.63 2.08 -7.66
CA GLU A 146 -40.34 1.22 -6.52
C GLU A 146 -38.82 1.04 -6.30
N VAL A 147 -38.40 1.04 -5.03
CA VAL A 147 -37.04 0.67 -4.64
C VAL A 147 -36.91 -0.85 -4.65
N VAL A 148 -36.00 -1.36 -5.47
CA VAL A 148 -35.69 -2.79 -5.58
C VAL A 148 -34.67 -3.19 -4.52
N ALA A 149 -33.57 -2.43 -4.39
CA ALA A 149 -32.46 -2.74 -3.51
C ALA A 149 -31.67 -1.47 -3.13
N THR A 150 -30.92 -1.53 -2.03
CA THR A 150 -30.20 -0.40 -1.41
C THR A 150 -28.71 -0.74 -1.19
N GLY A 151 -27.91 0.26 -0.80
CA GLY A 151 -26.52 0.04 -0.39
C GLY A 151 -25.48 0.03 -1.51
N PHE A 152 -25.76 0.61 -2.68
CA PHE A 152 -24.77 0.70 -3.77
C PHE A 152 -23.97 2.01 -3.73
N ARG A 153 -22.66 1.91 -4.03
CA ARG A 153 -21.74 3.05 -4.21
C ARG A 153 -21.41 3.32 -5.65
N ASN A 154 -21.99 4.39 -6.20
CA ASN A 154 -21.71 4.90 -7.55
C ASN A 154 -21.73 3.82 -8.63
N ALA A 155 -22.78 3.00 -8.65
CA ALA A 155 -22.97 2.02 -9.70
C ALA A 155 -23.15 2.73 -11.05
N ASN A 156 -22.32 2.35 -12.02
CA ASN A 156 -22.39 2.85 -13.40
C ASN A 156 -22.94 1.77 -14.36
N GLY A 157 -23.34 0.61 -13.84
CA GLY A 157 -23.78 -0.47 -14.69
C GLY A 157 -24.79 -1.36 -14.00
N ILE A 158 -25.85 -1.68 -14.73
CA ILE A 158 -26.75 -2.78 -14.41
C ILE A 158 -26.86 -3.73 -15.60
N GLY A 159 -27.48 -4.87 -15.39
CA GLY A 159 -27.90 -5.79 -16.45
C GLY A 159 -29.14 -6.58 -16.03
N ILE A 160 -29.94 -6.97 -17.02
CA ILE A 160 -31.04 -7.92 -16.84
C ILE A 160 -30.71 -9.16 -17.66
N GLY A 161 -30.52 -10.26 -16.93
CA GLY A 161 -30.15 -11.57 -17.46
C GLY A 161 -31.34 -12.50 -17.66
N PRO A 162 -31.06 -13.78 -18.00
CA PRO A 162 -32.09 -14.81 -18.08
C PRO A 162 -32.73 -15.09 -16.72
N VAL A 163 -33.83 -15.85 -16.72
CA VAL A 163 -34.48 -16.32 -15.49
C VAL A 163 -33.58 -17.27 -14.71
N GLY A 164 -33.32 -16.93 -13.46
CA GLY A 164 -32.56 -17.75 -12.51
C GLY A 164 -33.41 -18.85 -11.84
N ARG A 165 -32.82 -19.57 -10.88
CA ARG A 165 -33.45 -20.71 -10.17
C ARG A 165 -34.77 -20.38 -9.44
N GLY A 166 -35.05 -19.09 -9.17
CA GLY A 166 -36.26 -18.63 -8.48
C GLY A 166 -37.37 -18.10 -9.39
N GLY A 167 -37.29 -18.30 -10.71
CA GLY A 167 -38.31 -17.83 -11.66
C GLY A 167 -38.24 -16.34 -11.99
N GLN A 168 -37.35 -15.57 -11.35
CA GLN A 168 -37.08 -14.16 -11.64
C GLN A 168 -35.82 -14.00 -12.51
N GLU A 169 -35.78 -12.94 -13.31
CA GLU A 169 -34.60 -12.55 -14.09
C GLU A 169 -33.45 -12.12 -13.18
N ILE A 170 -32.22 -12.46 -13.57
CA ILE A 170 -31.02 -12.08 -12.82
C ILE A 170 -30.80 -10.57 -13.01
N LEU A 171 -30.95 -9.81 -11.93
CA LEU A 171 -30.65 -8.38 -11.91
C LEU A 171 -29.23 -8.18 -11.39
N THR A 172 -28.35 -7.58 -12.20
CA THR A 172 -26.99 -7.27 -11.77
C THR A 172 -26.79 -5.77 -11.56
N VAL A 173 -25.97 -5.41 -10.57
CA VAL A 173 -25.55 -4.03 -10.31
C VAL A 173 -24.05 -4.03 -10.01
N ALA A 174 -23.31 -3.12 -10.64
CA ALA A 174 -21.86 -3.05 -10.50
C ALA A 174 -21.39 -1.72 -9.87
N PRO A 175 -21.24 -1.67 -8.53
CA PRO A 175 -20.69 -0.51 -7.83
C PRO A 175 -19.16 -0.41 -7.96
N GLN A 176 -18.66 0.80 -7.77
CA GLN A 176 -17.24 1.12 -7.92
C GLN A 176 -16.51 1.18 -6.57
N GLU A 177 -15.23 0.80 -6.57
CA GLU A 177 -14.35 0.84 -5.40
C GLU A 177 -14.35 2.20 -4.69
N GLY A 178 -14.43 2.17 -3.36
CA GLY A 178 -14.12 3.29 -2.46
C GLY A 178 -14.72 3.09 -1.06
N GLU A 179 -15.29 4.11 -0.41
CA GLU A 179 -15.76 3.97 0.97
C GLU A 179 -16.83 2.87 1.09
N TRP A 180 -16.70 1.97 2.06
CA TRP A 180 -17.62 0.82 2.24
C TRP A 180 -17.76 -0.12 1.04
N THR A 181 -16.98 0.08 -0.03
CA THR A 181 -16.94 -0.76 -1.23
C THR A 181 -15.49 -1.16 -1.46
N PRO A 182 -15.00 -2.25 -0.84
CA PRO A 182 -13.59 -2.59 -0.75
C PRO A 182 -12.87 -2.73 -2.09
N GLY A 183 -13.58 -3.18 -3.11
CA GLY A 183 -13.17 -3.22 -4.51
C GLY A 183 -14.38 -3.08 -5.42
N SER A 184 -14.13 -2.84 -6.70
CA SER A 184 -15.16 -2.97 -7.75
C SER A 184 -15.80 -4.36 -7.67
N ALA A 185 -17.10 -4.47 -7.93
CA ALA A 185 -17.80 -5.74 -7.80
C ALA A 185 -19.03 -5.82 -8.72
N ILE A 186 -19.53 -7.04 -8.93
CA ILE A 186 -20.83 -7.30 -9.55
C ILE A 186 -21.70 -7.96 -8.49
N PHE A 187 -22.86 -7.38 -8.18
CA PHE A 187 -23.85 -7.98 -7.31
C PHE A 187 -24.99 -8.56 -8.13
N GLU A 188 -25.50 -9.72 -7.73
CA GLU A 188 -26.88 -10.12 -8.07
C GLU A 188 -27.80 -9.46 -7.06
N ALA A 189 -28.53 -8.43 -7.49
CA ALA A 189 -29.33 -7.60 -6.61
C ALA A 189 -30.49 -8.40 -6.00
N VAL A 190 -30.53 -8.45 -4.67
CA VAL A 190 -31.61 -9.10 -3.93
C VAL A 190 -32.66 -8.06 -3.58
N ARG A 191 -33.94 -8.34 -3.87
CA ARG A 191 -35.05 -7.45 -3.52
C ARG A 191 -35.09 -7.18 -2.01
N GLY A 192 -35.11 -5.91 -1.62
CA GLY A 192 -35.03 -5.47 -0.21
C GLY A 192 -33.63 -5.60 0.43
N GLY A 193 -32.64 -6.11 -0.31
CA GLY A 193 -31.28 -6.33 0.17
C GLY A 193 -30.46 -5.04 0.33
N PHE A 194 -29.40 -5.14 1.14
CA PHE A 194 -28.36 -4.12 1.28
C PHE A 194 -27.02 -4.65 0.78
N HIS A 195 -26.32 -3.82 0.00
CA HIS A 195 -25.17 -4.25 -0.81
C HIS A 195 -23.86 -3.53 -0.45
N GLY A 196 -23.74 -3.05 0.79
CA GLY A 196 -22.45 -2.74 1.43
C GLY A 196 -22.22 -1.27 1.76
N TYR A 197 -22.76 -0.31 1.01
CA TYR A 197 -22.51 1.10 1.26
C TYR A 197 -23.36 1.67 2.39
N ALA A 198 -22.82 1.70 3.61
CA ALA A 198 -23.56 2.04 4.83
C ALA A 198 -24.37 3.36 4.75
N PRO A 199 -23.88 4.47 4.15
CA PRO A 199 -24.69 5.68 4.04
C PRO A 199 -25.95 5.53 3.20
N SER A 200 -26.02 4.61 2.23
CA SER A 200 -27.24 4.34 1.43
C SER A 200 -28.02 3.12 1.92
N ALA A 201 -27.94 2.81 3.22
CA ALA A 201 -28.67 1.69 3.81
C ALA A 201 -30.18 1.94 3.95
N HIS A 202 -30.61 3.22 3.99
CA HIS A 202 -31.99 3.66 4.18
C HIS A 202 -32.70 3.07 5.40
N ARG A 203 -31.91 2.80 6.46
CA ARG A 203 -32.38 2.25 7.72
C ARG A 203 -31.46 2.66 8.87
N SER A 204 -32.02 2.76 10.07
CA SER A 204 -31.27 3.12 11.29
C SER A 204 -31.51 2.08 12.39
N PRO A 205 -30.47 1.46 12.97
CA PRO A 205 -29.07 1.57 12.57
C PRO A 205 -28.81 0.93 11.19
N ALA A 206 -27.72 1.34 10.54
CA ALA A 206 -27.29 0.68 9.30
C ALA A 206 -26.93 -0.79 9.56
N PRO A 207 -27.15 -1.71 8.58
CA PRO A 207 -26.76 -3.11 8.73
C PRO A 207 -25.26 -3.26 8.98
N THR A 208 -24.91 -4.21 9.84
CA THR A 208 -23.53 -4.64 10.09
C THR A 208 -23.07 -5.74 9.12
N GLU A 209 -23.95 -6.20 8.23
CA GLU A 209 -23.69 -7.20 7.20
C GLU A 209 -24.37 -6.78 5.90
N PHE A 210 -23.88 -7.29 4.77
CA PHE A 210 -24.43 -6.99 3.45
C PHE A 210 -24.46 -8.24 2.56
N ALA A 211 -25.35 -8.22 1.57
CA ALA A 211 -25.44 -9.26 0.55
C ALA A 211 -24.11 -9.35 -0.20
N GLN A 212 -23.52 -10.53 -0.26
CA GLN A 212 -22.21 -10.70 -0.91
C GLN A 212 -22.31 -10.53 -2.43
N PRO A 213 -21.29 -9.96 -3.09
CA PRO A 213 -21.31 -9.80 -4.54
C PRO A 213 -21.20 -11.17 -5.24
N LEU A 214 -21.70 -11.26 -6.47
CA LEU A 214 -21.42 -12.40 -7.35
C LEU A 214 -19.90 -12.59 -7.48
N CYS A 215 -19.18 -11.51 -7.77
CA CYS A 215 -17.73 -11.49 -7.73
C CYS A 215 -17.18 -10.10 -7.43
N TRP A 216 -16.06 -10.08 -6.72
CA TRP A 216 -15.15 -8.95 -6.65
C TRP A 216 -14.30 -8.90 -7.91
N ILE A 217 -13.96 -7.69 -8.36
CA ILE A 217 -13.07 -7.43 -9.47
C ILE A 217 -11.81 -6.79 -8.92
N PRO A 218 -10.62 -7.42 -9.04
CA PRO A 218 -9.37 -6.82 -8.60
C PRO A 218 -9.13 -5.46 -9.24
N ARG A 219 -8.75 -4.47 -8.44
CA ARG A 219 -8.55 -3.07 -8.88
C ARG A 219 -7.67 -2.93 -10.13
N LEU A 220 -6.62 -3.73 -10.23
CA LEU A 220 -5.69 -3.71 -11.37
C LEU A 220 -6.29 -4.29 -12.67
N GLN A 221 -7.41 -5.02 -12.57
CA GLN A 221 -8.18 -5.46 -13.74
C GLN A 221 -9.24 -4.44 -14.12
N ASP A 222 -10.00 -3.96 -13.14
CA ASP A 222 -10.97 -2.91 -13.36
C ASP A 222 -11.15 -2.02 -12.13
N ASN A 223 -10.75 -0.75 -12.28
CA ASN A 223 -10.95 0.28 -11.27
C ASN A 223 -12.30 0.99 -11.39
N SER A 224 -13.08 0.74 -12.46
CA SER A 224 -14.39 1.38 -12.65
C SER A 224 -15.30 0.54 -13.56
N CYS A 225 -16.34 -0.04 -12.94
CA CYS A 225 -17.29 -0.93 -13.59
C CYS A 225 -18.20 -0.25 -14.63
N GLY A 226 -18.60 -1.03 -15.64
CA GLY A 226 -19.69 -0.73 -16.57
C GLY A 226 -20.87 -1.70 -16.43
N GLY A 227 -21.79 -1.70 -17.41
CA GLY A 227 -22.97 -2.57 -17.46
C GLY A 227 -22.67 -4.02 -17.82
N GLN A 228 -23.67 -4.90 -17.62
CA GLN A 228 -23.59 -6.32 -17.96
C GLN A 228 -24.53 -6.66 -19.12
N VAL A 229 -24.10 -7.57 -19.98
CA VAL A 229 -24.87 -8.07 -21.11
C VAL A 229 -24.70 -9.57 -21.24
N TRP A 230 -25.69 -10.27 -21.78
CA TRP A 230 -25.61 -11.70 -22.00
C TRP A 230 -25.45 -11.98 -23.48
N VAL A 231 -24.51 -12.87 -23.80
CA VAL A 231 -24.37 -13.38 -25.16
C VAL A 231 -25.64 -14.16 -25.49
N PRO A 232 -26.33 -13.89 -26.62
CA PRO A 232 -27.53 -14.63 -26.97
C PRO A 232 -27.26 -16.15 -27.06
N PRO A 233 -28.18 -17.01 -26.60
CA PRO A 233 -28.02 -18.45 -26.72
C PRO A 233 -27.76 -18.88 -28.17
N GLY A 234 -26.78 -19.77 -28.37
CA GLY A 234 -26.38 -20.24 -29.70
C GLY A 234 -25.51 -19.26 -30.52
N GLN A 235 -25.28 -18.04 -30.04
CA GLN A 235 -24.34 -17.09 -30.64
C GLN A 235 -22.96 -17.20 -29.98
N TRP A 236 -21.91 -16.94 -30.77
CA TRP A 236 -20.51 -16.88 -30.33
C TRP A 236 -19.98 -18.18 -29.67
N GLY A 237 -20.52 -19.33 -30.08
CA GLY A 237 -20.02 -20.65 -29.68
C GLY A 237 -20.09 -20.89 -28.16
N PRO A 238 -19.00 -21.27 -27.49
CA PRO A 238 -18.97 -21.56 -26.05
C PRO A 238 -19.40 -20.39 -25.14
N LEU A 239 -19.40 -19.16 -25.66
CA LEU A 239 -19.85 -18.00 -24.91
C LEU A 239 -21.37 -17.82 -24.91
N GLY A 240 -22.13 -18.57 -25.72
CA GLY A 240 -23.58 -18.43 -25.81
C GLY A 240 -24.27 -18.60 -24.45
N GLY A 241 -25.05 -17.60 -24.03
CA GLY A 241 -25.72 -17.54 -22.73
C GLY A 241 -24.87 -17.02 -21.58
N GLN A 242 -23.57 -16.80 -21.78
CA GLN A 242 -22.66 -16.28 -20.74
C GLN A 242 -22.85 -14.78 -20.52
N MET A 243 -22.54 -14.34 -19.31
CA MET A 243 -22.54 -12.92 -18.94
C MET A 243 -21.21 -12.27 -19.32
N LEU A 244 -21.27 -11.09 -19.92
CA LEU A 244 -20.15 -10.19 -20.16
C LEU A 244 -20.28 -8.95 -19.29
N HIS A 245 -19.17 -8.50 -18.72
CA HIS A 245 -19.04 -7.25 -17.98
C HIS A 245 -18.20 -6.25 -18.78
N LEU A 246 -18.73 -5.05 -19.00
CA LEU A 246 -18.01 -3.96 -19.65
C LEU A 246 -17.22 -3.18 -18.61
N SER A 247 -16.00 -2.75 -18.94
CA SER A 247 -15.18 -1.92 -18.06
C SER A 247 -15.04 -0.51 -18.59
N TYR A 248 -15.42 0.45 -17.75
CA TYR A 248 -15.21 1.86 -17.97
C TYR A 248 -13.75 2.24 -17.73
N GLY A 249 -13.15 1.71 -16.65
CA GLY A 249 -11.81 2.09 -16.21
C GLY A 249 -10.69 1.62 -17.13
N THR A 250 -10.78 0.38 -17.64
CA THR A 250 -9.73 -0.21 -18.48
C THR A 250 -10.10 -0.37 -19.95
N SER A 251 -11.28 0.09 -20.37
CA SER A 251 -11.74 0.03 -21.77
C SER A 251 -11.70 -1.39 -22.33
N ARG A 252 -12.19 -2.36 -21.54
CA ARG A 252 -12.18 -3.80 -21.84
C ARG A 252 -13.54 -4.44 -21.65
N VAL A 253 -13.62 -5.72 -22.01
CA VAL A 253 -14.74 -6.58 -21.63
C VAL A 253 -14.21 -7.84 -20.92
N PHE A 254 -14.97 -8.30 -19.93
CA PHE A 254 -14.69 -9.49 -19.16
C PHE A 254 -15.80 -10.50 -19.37
N LEU A 255 -15.44 -11.76 -19.54
CA LEU A 255 -16.37 -12.87 -19.36
C LEU A 255 -16.56 -13.09 -17.86
N ILE A 256 -17.81 -13.33 -17.44
CA ILE A 256 -18.16 -13.61 -16.06
C ILE A 256 -18.69 -15.05 -15.95
N PRO A 257 -17.79 -16.04 -15.79
CA PRO A 257 -18.22 -17.39 -15.44
C PRO A 257 -19.00 -17.37 -14.13
N ARG A 258 -20.23 -17.89 -14.15
CA ARG A 258 -21.12 -17.93 -13.00
C ARG A 258 -21.26 -19.37 -12.50
N GLU A 259 -20.98 -19.60 -11.22
CA GLU A 259 -21.20 -20.88 -10.53
C GLU A 259 -22.41 -20.78 -9.60
N SER A 260 -23.28 -21.80 -9.66
CA SER A 260 -24.22 -22.10 -8.57
C SER A 260 -23.70 -23.33 -7.83
N VAL A 261 -23.23 -23.14 -6.61
CA VAL A 261 -22.54 -24.19 -5.85
C VAL A 261 -23.54 -25.31 -5.55
N VAL A 262 -23.25 -26.51 -6.04
CA VAL A 262 -24.14 -27.66 -5.88
C VAL A 262 -24.29 -27.99 -4.40
N GLY A 263 -25.54 -28.24 -3.96
CA GLY A 263 -25.86 -28.51 -2.57
C GLY A 263 -26.08 -27.27 -1.69
N THR A 264 -25.89 -26.05 -2.21
CA THR A 264 -26.12 -24.80 -1.45
C THR A 264 -26.97 -23.79 -2.24
N MET A 265 -27.33 -22.67 -1.59
CA MET A 265 -27.94 -21.50 -2.25
C MET A 265 -26.90 -20.46 -2.70
N THR A 266 -25.62 -20.79 -2.59
CA THR A 266 -24.53 -19.88 -2.90
C THR A 266 -24.37 -19.75 -4.41
N VAL A 267 -24.38 -18.50 -4.87
CA VAL A 267 -23.98 -18.12 -6.22
C VAL A 267 -22.71 -17.31 -6.12
N GLN A 268 -21.76 -17.60 -7.00
CA GLN A 268 -20.48 -16.91 -7.06
C GLN A 268 -19.98 -16.86 -8.50
N GLY A 269 -18.99 -16.01 -8.76
CA GLY A 269 -18.50 -15.76 -10.11
C GLY A 269 -17.00 -15.54 -10.17
N ALA A 270 -16.51 -15.46 -11.40
CA ALA A 270 -15.14 -15.09 -11.69
C ALA A 270 -15.07 -14.02 -12.77
N THR A 271 -13.94 -13.31 -12.88
CA THR A 271 -13.65 -12.43 -14.00
C THR A 271 -12.57 -13.02 -14.89
N VAL A 272 -12.82 -13.04 -16.19
CA VAL A 272 -11.86 -13.49 -17.21
C VAL A 272 -11.74 -12.40 -18.28
N PRO A 273 -10.60 -11.69 -18.36
CA PRO A 273 -10.42 -10.65 -19.38
C PRO A 273 -10.47 -11.26 -20.78
N LEU A 274 -11.33 -10.71 -21.65
CA LEU A 274 -11.27 -11.05 -23.08
C LEU A 274 -10.13 -10.25 -23.75
N PRO A 275 -9.53 -10.79 -24.83
CA PRO A 275 -8.47 -10.11 -25.59
C PRO A 275 -9.04 -9.02 -26.51
N LEU A 276 -9.86 -8.12 -25.95
CA LEU A 276 -10.53 -7.02 -26.64
C LEU A 276 -10.25 -5.71 -25.90
N SER A 277 -10.03 -4.63 -26.66
CA SER A 277 -9.85 -3.27 -26.16
C SER A 277 -10.69 -2.29 -26.97
N PHE A 278 -11.13 -1.22 -26.32
CA PHE A 278 -12.02 -0.22 -26.92
C PHE A 278 -11.40 1.18 -26.88
N GLU A 279 -11.90 2.07 -27.74
CA GLU A 279 -11.38 3.43 -27.86
C GLU A 279 -11.73 4.32 -26.66
N SER A 280 -12.76 3.97 -25.89
CA SER A 280 -13.22 4.73 -24.72
C SER A 280 -13.69 3.81 -23.59
N GLY A 281 -14.08 4.39 -22.45
CA GLY A 281 -14.56 3.64 -21.29
C GLY A 281 -15.93 3.02 -21.57
N VAL A 282 -15.96 1.75 -22.00
CA VAL A 282 -17.19 1.09 -22.42
C VAL A 282 -18.03 0.72 -21.20
N MET A 283 -19.29 1.14 -21.21
CA MET A 283 -20.16 0.99 -20.04
C MET A 283 -21.58 0.59 -20.40
N ARG A 284 -21.96 0.59 -21.68
CA ARG A 284 -23.23 0.03 -22.17
C ARG A 284 -22.98 -0.90 -23.33
N GLY A 285 -23.76 -1.96 -23.39
CA GLY A 285 -23.71 -2.91 -24.48
C GLY A 285 -25.11 -3.43 -24.82
N ARG A 286 -25.30 -3.77 -26.09
CA ARG A 286 -26.51 -4.43 -26.59
C ARG A 286 -26.15 -5.38 -27.72
N PHE A 287 -26.77 -6.56 -27.70
CA PHE A 287 -26.75 -7.43 -28.86
C PHE A 287 -27.82 -6.97 -29.85
N HIS A 288 -27.41 -6.84 -31.11
CA HIS A 288 -28.32 -6.49 -32.19
C HIS A 288 -29.27 -7.67 -32.47
N PRO A 289 -30.60 -7.44 -32.48
CA PRO A 289 -31.59 -8.52 -32.46
C PRO A 289 -31.55 -9.44 -33.69
N SER A 290 -31.22 -8.91 -34.87
CA SER A 290 -31.22 -9.69 -36.12
C SER A 290 -29.88 -10.36 -36.48
N ASN A 291 -28.73 -9.79 -36.08
CA ASN A 291 -27.41 -10.26 -36.53
C ASN A 291 -26.55 -10.85 -35.40
N GLY A 292 -26.96 -10.72 -34.13
CA GLY A 292 -26.25 -11.33 -33.00
C GLY A 292 -24.87 -10.71 -32.70
N HIS A 293 -24.56 -9.54 -33.26
CA HIS A 293 -23.35 -8.79 -32.93
C HIS A 293 -23.56 -7.92 -31.68
N LEU A 294 -22.53 -7.79 -30.86
CA LEU A 294 -22.53 -6.89 -29.71
C LEU A 294 -22.13 -5.50 -30.19
N PHE A 295 -22.89 -4.49 -29.80
CA PHE A 295 -22.47 -3.09 -29.90
C PHE A 295 -22.20 -2.58 -28.50
N VAL A 296 -21.14 -1.79 -28.38
CA VAL A 296 -20.75 -1.16 -27.11
C VAL A 296 -20.67 0.34 -27.31
N SER A 297 -21.07 1.07 -26.27
CA SER A 297 -20.86 2.50 -26.19
C SER A 297 -20.13 2.88 -24.92
N GLY A 298 -19.29 3.90 -25.05
CA GLY A 298 -18.46 4.37 -23.97
C GLY A 298 -18.18 5.86 -24.09
N LEU A 299 -17.69 6.40 -22.98
CA LEU A 299 -17.23 7.78 -22.89
C LEU A 299 -16.03 7.89 -21.96
N ARG A 300 -15.32 9.01 -22.06
CA ARG A 300 -14.20 9.35 -21.19
C ARG A 300 -14.65 10.34 -20.12
N GLY A 301 -14.05 10.24 -18.94
CA GLY A 301 -14.38 11.05 -17.78
C GLY A 301 -13.42 10.74 -16.65
N TRP A 302 -13.93 10.20 -15.55
CA TRP A 302 -13.14 9.76 -14.39
C TRP A 302 -12.04 8.75 -14.76
N VAL A 303 -11.00 8.64 -13.92
CA VAL A 303 -9.75 7.85 -14.11
C VAL A 303 -9.96 6.59 -14.96
N SER A 304 -9.61 6.69 -16.25
CA SER A 304 -9.66 5.59 -17.22
C SER A 304 -8.46 5.64 -18.18
N ASN A 305 -8.21 4.52 -18.87
CA ASN A 305 -7.19 4.44 -19.92
C ASN A 305 -7.73 4.80 -21.33
N ALA A 306 -8.96 5.33 -21.42
CA ALA A 306 -9.65 5.67 -22.65
C ALA A 306 -8.83 6.57 -23.58
N ALA A 307 -8.77 6.24 -24.87
CA ALA A 307 -8.04 7.00 -25.89
C ALA A 307 -8.88 8.13 -26.52
N LYS A 308 -10.20 7.99 -26.55
CA LYS A 308 -11.16 8.93 -27.16
C LYS A 308 -12.24 9.31 -26.15
N ASP A 309 -12.84 10.49 -26.37
CA ASP A 309 -13.91 11.04 -25.51
C ASP A 309 -15.19 10.21 -25.48
N GLY A 310 -15.41 9.40 -26.51
CA GLY A 310 -16.44 8.37 -26.50
C GLY A 310 -16.45 7.56 -27.78
N CYS A 311 -17.14 6.43 -27.76
CA CYS A 311 -17.16 5.48 -28.84
C CYS A 311 -18.53 4.79 -29.00
N PHE A 312 -18.80 4.34 -30.22
CA PHE A 312 -19.85 3.38 -30.54
C PHE A 312 -19.23 2.33 -31.47
N GLN A 313 -18.98 1.13 -30.96
CA GLN A 313 -18.17 0.11 -31.63
C GLN A 313 -18.90 -1.23 -31.69
N ARG A 314 -18.68 -1.97 -32.79
CA ARG A 314 -19.24 -3.31 -32.99
C ARG A 314 -18.20 -4.39 -32.70
N VAL A 315 -18.61 -5.41 -31.97
CA VAL A 315 -17.89 -6.66 -31.72
C VAL A 315 -18.64 -7.80 -32.40
N ARG A 316 -17.93 -8.61 -33.19
CA ARG A 316 -18.49 -9.79 -33.86
C ARG A 316 -17.55 -10.98 -33.75
N ALA A 317 -18.11 -12.17 -33.57
CA ALA A 317 -17.36 -13.41 -33.70
C ALA A 317 -16.96 -13.63 -35.17
N THR A 318 -15.69 -13.94 -35.42
CA THR A 318 -15.18 -14.23 -36.78
C THR A 318 -14.95 -15.72 -37.02
N ASN A 319 -14.90 -16.53 -35.95
CA ASN A 319 -14.62 -17.97 -35.96
C ASN A 319 -13.32 -18.36 -36.70
N LYS A 320 -12.37 -17.42 -36.87
CA LYS A 320 -11.09 -17.66 -37.55
C LYS A 320 -9.98 -18.13 -36.61
N GLN A 321 -10.06 -17.76 -35.33
CA GLN A 321 -9.07 -18.11 -34.32
C GLN A 321 -9.80 -18.58 -33.05
N PRO A 322 -9.20 -19.54 -32.31
CA PRO A 322 -9.72 -19.97 -31.02
C PRO A 322 -9.68 -18.81 -30.03
N LEU A 323 -10.61 -18.81 -29.06
CA LEU A 323 -10.64 -17.79 -28.02
C LEU A 323 -9.69 -18.16 -26.87
N ASP A 324 -9.52 -19.47 -26.63
CA ASP A 324 -8.64 -20.05 -25.63
C ASP A 324 -8.82 -19.40 -24.24
N VAL A 325 -10.06 -19.29 -23.75
CA VAL A 325 -10.38 -18.71 -22.43
C VAL A 325 -11.09 -19.74 -21.54
N PRO A 326 -10.90 -19.68 -20.21
CA PRO A 326 -11.74 -20.42 -19.29
C PRO A 326 -13.18 -19.85 -19.34
N VAL A 327 -14.15 -20.71 -19.61
CA VAL A 327 -15.58 -20.36 -19.76
C VAL A 327 -16.43 -20.80 -18.58
N SER A 328 -15.90 -21.66 -17.70
CA SER A 328 -16.55 -22.05 -16.45
C SER A 328 -15.52 -22.38 -15.39
N PHE A 329 -15.90 -22.24 -14.12
CA PHE A 329 -15.17 -22.81 -12.99
C PHE A 329 -16.15 -23.52 -12.05
N GLU A 330 -15.68 -24.58 -11.38
CA GLU A 330 -16.40 -25.24 -10.29
C GLU A 330 -15.50 -25.36 -9.07
N SER A 331 -16.01 -24.94 -7.91
CA SER A 331 -15.27 -24.96 -6.65
C SER A 331 -15.58 -26.23 -5.85
N HIS A 332 -14.57 -27.08 -5.69
CA HIS A 332 -14.65 -28.31 -4.91
C HIS A 332 -13.80 -28.20 -3.63
N ARG A 333 -14.11 -29.04 -2.64
CA ARG A 333 -13.36 -29.06 -1.37
C ARG A 333 -11.87 -29.38 -1.55
N ASN A 334 -11.50 -30.11 -2.59
CA ASN A 334 -10.13 -30.51 -2.92
C ASN A 334 -9.50 -29.70 -4.06
N GLY A 335 -10.22 -28.76 -4.68
CA GLY A 335 -9.66 -28.02 -5.83
C GLY A 335 -10.67 -27.25 -6.67
N VAL A 336 -10.26 -26.87 -7.87
CA VAL A 336 -11.08 -26.13 -8.83
C VAL A 336 -11.05 -26.81 -10.20
N LEU A 337 -12.23 -27.05 -10.77
CA LEU A 337 -12.36 -27.49 -12.16
C LEU A 337 -12.54 -26.28 -13.08
N LEU A 338 -11.64 -26.09 -14.04
CA LEU A 338 -11.77 -25.08 -15.09
C LEU A 338 -12.19 -25.75 -16.40
N ARG A 339 -13.08 -25.14 -17.17
CA ARG A 339 -13.37 -25.56 -18.55
C ARG A 339 -13.02 -24.47 -19.54
N PHE A 340 -12.53 -24.86 -20.72
CA PHE A 340 -12.05 -23.94 -21.73
C PHE A 340 -12.97 -23.90 -22.95
N SER A 341 -12.93 -22.78 -23.67
CA SER A 341 -13.66 -22.62 -24.93
C SER A 341 -13.18 -23.59 -26.02
N ASP A 342 -11.93 -24.02 -25.95
CA ASP A 342 -11.23 -24.78 -26.99
C ASP A 342 -10.38 -25.92 -26.37
N PRO A 343 -10.13 -27.03 -27.09
CA PRO A 343 -9.31 -28.16 -26.60
C PRO A 343 -7.86 -27.80 -26.26
N LEU A 344 -7.33 -28.39 -25.18
CA LEU A 344 -5.99 -28.11 -24.65
C LEU A 344 -4.97 -29.21 -24.98
N ASN A 345 -3.70 -28.83 -25.04
CA ASN A 345 -2.60 -29.79 -25.03
C ASN A 345 -2.50 -30.43 -23.63
N ALA A 346 -2.69 -31.75 -23.56
CA ALA A 346 -2.76 -32.48 -22.29
C ALA A 346 -1.46 -32.38 -21.46
N GLU A 347 -0.30 -32.46 -22.09
CA GLU A 347 1.00 -32.41 -21.39
C GLU A 347 1.20 -31.05 -20.71
N MET A 348 0.91 -29.96 -21.42
CA MET A 348 0.99 -28.61 -20.84
C MET A 348 -0.12 -28.36 -19.80
N ALA A 349 -1.31 -28.90 -20.03
CA ALA A 349 -2.44 -28.76 -19.11
C ALA A 349 -2.23 -29.49 -17.77
N GLU A 350 -1.48 -30.60 -17.78
CA GLU A 350 -1.18 -31.41 -16.58
C GLU A 350 0.10 -30.97 -15.86
N ASP A 351 0.87 -30.04 -16.43
CA ASP A 351 2.06 -29.48 -15.77
C ASP A 351 1.66 -28.38 -14.77
N ILE A 352 1.76 -28.69 -13.48
CA ILE A 352 1.45 -27.80 -12.36
C ILE A 352 2.28 -26.49 -12.35
N ASP A 353 3.46 -26.45 -12.98
CA ASP A 353 4.26 -25.22 -13.07
C ASP A 353 3.68 -24.19 -14.05
N ASN A 354 2.71 -24.59 -14.88
CA ASN A 354 1.97 -23.69 -15.75
C ASN A 354 0.84 -22.94 -15.03
N TYR A 355 0.64 -23.22 -13.74
CA TYR A 355 -0.39 -22.60 -12.92
C TYR A 355 0.22 -21.84 -11.76
N ARG A 356 -0.24 -20.62 -11.54
CA ARG A 356 0.01 -19.86 -10.32
C ARG A 356 -1.32 -19.48 -9.70
N VAL A 357 -1.52 -19.94 -8.47
CA VAL A 357 -2.75 -19.68 -7.71
C VAL A 357 -2.42 -18.81 -6.52
N GLN A 358 -3.14 -17.70 -6.37
CA GLN A 358 -3.02 -16.79 -5.24
C GLN A 358 -4.40 -16.54 -4.62
N ARG A 359 -4.44 -16.24 -3.32
CA ARG A 359 -5.68 -15.85 -2.63
C ARG A 359 -5.47 -14.65 -1.70
N TRP A 360 -6.53 -13.85 -1.54
CA TRP A 360 -6.57 -12.72 -0.61
C TRP A 360 -8.01 -12.33 -0.28
N ASN A 361 -8.15 -11.53 0.77
CA ASN A 361 -9.42 -10.94 1.20
C ASN A 361 -9.35 -9.40 1.16
N TYR A 362 -10.52 -8.79 1.23
CA TYR A 362 -10.68 -7.35 1.39
C TYR A 362 -11.32 -7.04 2.74
N ARG A 363 -11.06 -5.84 3.24
CA ARG A 363 -11.63 -5.30 4.47
C ARG A 363 -12.76 -4.33 4.15
N TRP A 364 -13.96 -4.65 4.61
CA TRP A 364 -15.11 -3.75 4.57
C TRP A 364 -15.00 -2.69 5.66
N SER A 365 -14.88 -1.42 5.25
CA SER A 365 -14.70 -0.28 6.18
C SER A 365 -15.08 1.04 5.51
N ALA A 366 -15.17 2.12 6.30
CA ALA A 366 -15.37 3.47 5.78
C ALA A 366 -14.16 4.05 5.02
N ALA A 367 -13.00 3.38 5.03
CA ALA A 367 -11.84 3.80 4.25
C ALA A 367 -12.10 3.63 2.74
N TYR A 368 -11.45 4.46 1.92
CA TYR A 368 -11.57 4.35 0.47
C TYR A 368 -10.88 3.07 -0.02
N GLY A 369 -11.67 2.10 -0.48
CA GLY A 369 -11.20 0.80 -0.97
C GLY A 369 -10.60 -0.06 0.15
N SER A 370 -9.94 -1.14 -0.25
CA SER A 370 -9.20 -2.00 0.67
C SER A 370 -7.85 -2.39 0.08
N PRO A 371 -6.79 -2.50 0.91
CA PRO A 371 -5.63 -3.29 0.53
C PRO A 371 -6.05 -4.74 0.25
N GLU A 372 -5.26 -5.45 -0.55
CA GLU A 372 -5.36 -6.89 -0.69
C GLU A 372 -4.72 -7.52 0.55
N LEU A 373 -5.48 -8.27 1.35
CA LEU A 373 -5.01 -8.82 2.63
C LEU A 373 -4.77 -10.32 2.54
N LYS A 374 -3.64 -10.79 3.07
CA LYS A 374 -3.35 -12.23 3.15
C LYS A 374 -4.45 -12.95 3.94
N VAL A 375 -4.85 -14.12 3.49
CA VAL A 375 -5.85 -14.96 4.18
C VAL A 375 -5.22 -15.63 5.40
N SER A 376 -3.93 -15.98 5.32
CA SER A 376 -3.12 -16.55 6.39
C SER A 376 -2.87 -15.57 7.55
N ASN A 377 -2.75 -14.28 7.24
CA ASN A 377 -2.59 -13.20 8.20
C ASN A 377 -3.34 -11.93 7.75
N PRO A 378 -4.60 -11.72 8.18
CA PRO A 378 -5.44 -10.59 7.76
C PRO A 378 -4.89 -9.19 8.11
N ARG A 379 -3.78 -9.10 8.88
CA ARG A 379 -3.08 -7.84 9.21
C ARG A 379 -1.97 -7.50 8.23
N GLU A 380 -1.66 -8.39 7.28
CA GLU A 380 -0.63 -8.18 6.28
C GLU A 380 -1.23 -7.98 4.88
N GLU A 381 -0.74 -6.96 4.19
CA GLU A 381 -1.05 -6.69 2.79
C GLU A 381 -0.27 -7.67 1.93
N GLY A 382 -0.95 -8.19 0.93
CA GLY A 382 -0.41 -9.16 0.01
C GLY A 382 -1.40 -10.27 -0.28
N ARG A 383 -0.88 -11.31 -0.90
CA ARG A 383 -1.62 -12.48 -1.33
C ARG A 383 -0.89 -13.71 -0.85
N ASP A 384 -1.63 -14.72 -0.40
CA ASP A 384 -1.05 -16.03 -0.15
C ASP A 384 -0.89 -16.77 -1.48
N GLU A 385 0.23 -17.45 -1.68
CA GLU A 385 0.33 -18.47 -2.71
C GLU A 385 -0.45 -19.71 -2.25
N VAL A 386 -1.25 -20.26 -3.15
CA VAL A 386 -1.92 -21.55 -2.97
C VAL A 386 -1.14 -22.59 -3.76
N GLU A 387 -0.84 -23.71 -3.11
CA GLU A 387 -0.10 -24.80 -3.73
C GLU A 387 -1.02 -25.59 -4.65
N VAL A 388 -0.54 -25.85 -5.86
CA VAL A 388 -1.19 -26.76 -6.80
C VAL A 388 -0.57 -28.13 -6.61
N LEU A 389 -1.30 -29.03 -5.95
CA LEU A 389 -0.84 -30.38 -5.61
C LEU A 389 -0.77 -31.28 -6.85
N SER A 390 -1.75 -31.15 -7.74
CA SER A 390 -1.80 -31.83 -9.03
C SER A 390 -2.66 -31.06 -10.04
N ALA A 391 -2.41 -31.26 -11.33
CA ALA A 391 -3.25 -30.77 -12.42
C ALA A 391 -3.64 -31.95 -13.32
N THR A 392 -4.94 -32.16 -13.50
CA THR A 392 -5.47 -33.29 -14.28
C THR A 392 -6.28 -32.77 -15.46
N HIS A 393 -5.89 -33.14 -16.67
CA HIS A 393 -6.68 -32.83 -17.86
C HIS A 393 -7.91 -33.74 -17.91
N VAL A 394 -9.10 -33.15 -17.85
CA VAL A 394 -10.38 -33.84 -17.84
C VAL A 394 -11.05 -33.70 -19.20
N ARG A 395 -11.21 -34.82 -19.91
CA ARG A 395 -11.80 -34.88 -21.26
C ARG A 395 -13.29 -35.20 -21.20
N ASN A 396 -14.00 -34.91 -22.29
CA ASN A 396 -15.41 -35.29 -22.49
C ASN A 396 -16.38 -34.73 -21.43
N LEU A 397 -16.05 -33.63 -20.77
CA LEU A 397 -17.01 -32.95 -19.92
C LEU A 397 -18.12 -32.34 -20.78
N LYS A 398 -19.34 -32.36 -20.27
CA LYS A 398 -20.46 -31.62 -20.87
C LYS A 398 -20.09 -30.13 -20.85
N GLY A 399 -19.73 -29.57 -22.01
CA GLY A 399 -19.30 -28.19 -22.16
C GLY A 399 -17.84 -27.96 -22.59
N GLY A 400 -17.05 -29.01 -22.85
CA GLY A 400 -15.70 -28.90 -23.42
C GLY A 400 -14.60 -29.57 -22.58
N ASP A 401 -13.35 -29.47 -23.03
CA ASP A 401 -12.18 -29.94 -22.26
C ASP A 401 -11.96 -29.04 -21.04
N GLY A 402 -11.44 -29.63 -19.96
CA GLY A 402 -11.18 -28.91 -18.72
C GLY A 402 -9.94 -29.38 -17.98
N VAL A 403 -9.52 -28.62 -16.99
CA VAL A 403 -8.42 -28.97 -16.09
C VAL A 403 -8.92 -28.90 -14.66
N PHE A 404 -8.78 -30.00 -13.93
CA PHE A 404 -8.95 -30.00 -12.49
C PHE A 404 -7.61 -29.68 -11.82
N LEU A 405 -7.58 -28.59 -11.05
CA LEU A 405 -6.45 -28.22 -10.20
C LEU A 405 -6.75 -28.67 -8.78
N GLU A 406 -6.03 -29.67 -8.29
CA GLU A 406 -6.06 -30.05 -6.89
C GLU A 406 -5.26 -29.00 -6.10
N LEU A 407 -5.92 -28.30 -5.19
CA LEU A 407 -5.34 -27.19 -4.44
C LEU A 407 -5.26 -27.54 -2.97
N ASN A 408 -4.17 -27.13 -2.31
CA ASN A 408 -4.13 -27.23 -0.87
C ASN A 408 -5.15 -26.24 -0.26
N ASP A 409 -5.93 -26.71 0.72
CA ASP A 409 -6.69 -25.81 1.60
C ASP A 409 -7.69 -24.87 0.86
N MET A 410 -8.61 -25.46 0.10
CA MET A 410 -9.74 -24.75 -0.49
C MET A 410 -10.71 -24.25 0.60
N ARG A 411 -11.01 -22.95 0.56
CA ARG A 411 -11.86 -22.26 1.53
C ARG A 411 -12.48 -21.00 0.94
N PRO A 412 -13.53 -20.43 1.56
CA PRO A 412 -14.08 -19.15 1.14
C PRO A 412 -13.04 -18.02 1.20
N VAL A 413 -12.96 -17.23 0.12
CA VAL A 413 -12.07 -16.08 -0.06
C VAL A 413 -12.72 -15.05 -0.98
N ASN A 414 -12.45 -13.77 -0.78
CA ASN A 414 -12.92 -12.73 -1.71
C ASN A 414 -12.28 -12.87 -3.09
N GLN A 415 -11.01 -13.27 -3.14
CA GLN A 415 -10.33 -13.57 -4.40
C GLN A 415 -9.49 -14.85 -4.36
N LEU A 416 -9.69 -15.69 -5.38
CA LEU A 416 -8.82 -16.77 -5.81
C LEU A 416 -8.40 -16.47 -7.27
N SER A 417 -7.16 -16.01 -7.45
CA SER A 417 -6.59 -15.70 -8.76
C SER A 417 -5.83 -16.90 -9.29
N ILE A 418 -6.19 -17.37 -10.47
CA ILE A 418 -5.51 -18.45 -11.20
C ILE A 418 -4.91 -17.87 -12.48
N GLN A 419 -3.58 -17.79 -12.52
CA GLN A 419 -2.81 -17.43 -13.71
C GLN A 419 -2.34 -18.71 -14.39
N MET A 420 -2.42 -18.75 -15.72
CA MET A 420 -2.22 -19.96 -16.53
C MET A 420 -1.37 -19.65 -17.76
N THR A 421 -0.39 -20.51 -18.03
CA THR A 421 0.44 -20.50 -19.25
C THR A 421 0.38 -21.87 -19.91
N LEU A 422 -0.58 -22.07 -20.80
CA LEU A 422 -0.89 -23.36 -21.43
C LEU A 422 -0.60 -23.36 -22.93
N LYS A 423 -0.89 -24.47 -23.60
CA LYS A 423 -0.97 -24.53 -25.06
C LYS A 423 -2.29 -25.12 -25.51
N SER A 424 -2.83 -24.59 -26.61
CA SER A 424 -3.95 -25.21 -27.30
C SER A 424 -3.51 -26.53 -27.94
N LEU A 425 -4.46 -27.36 -28.37
CA LEU A 425 -4.15 -28.58 -29.12
C LEU A 425 -3.36 -28.29 -30.42
N LEU A 426 -3.52 -27.09 -30.99
CA LEU A 426 -2.79 -26.62 -32.18
C LEU A 426 -1.39 -26.05 -31.85
N GLY A 427 -0.97 -26.10 -30.58
CA GLY A 427 0.35 -25.64 -30.13
C GLY A 427 0.47 -24.14 -29.91
N GLN A 428 -0.63 -23.37 -29.98
CA GLN A 428 -0.63 -21.93 -29.72
C GLN A 428 -0.50 -21.66 -28.22
N SER A 429 0.29 -20.65 -27.84
CA SER A 429 0.47 -20.26 -26.43
C SER A 429 -0.80 -19.62 -25.88
N ILE A 430 -1.25 -20.08 -24.71
CA ILE A 430 -2.42 -19.57 -24.00
C ILE A 430 -1.95 -18.95 -22.69
N GLU A 431 -1.92 -17.63 -22.62
CA GLU A 431 -1.70 -16.89 -21.38
C GLU A 431 -3.01 -16.29 -20.89
N ARG A 432 -3.52 -16.79 -19.77
CA ARG A 432 -4.83 -16.39 -19.24
C ARG A 432 -4.80 -16.21 -17.74
N ARG A 433 -5.76 -15.43 -17.25
CA ARG A 433 -6.02 -15.21 -15.83
C ARG A 433 -7.52 -15.33 -15.59
N LEU A 434 -7.87 -16.00 -14.50
CA LEU A 434 -9.22 -16.07 -13.96
C LEU A 434 -9.18 -15.67 -12.50
N ASP A 435 -10.03 -14.73 -12.09
CA ASP A 435 -10.12 -14.28 -10.70
C ASP A 435 -11.51 -14.60 -10.17
N ALA A 436 -11.60 -15.65 -9.37
CA ALA A 436 -12.86 -16.11 -8.78
C ALA A 436 -13.07 -15.49 -7.40
N THR A 437 -14.32 -15.21 -7.07
CA THR A 437 -14.76 -15.05 -5.68
C THR A 437 -15.34 -16.38 -5.21
N ILE A 438 -14.89 -16.86 -4.05
CA ILE A 438 -15.32 -18.14 -3.49
C ILE A 438 -16.06 -17.85 -2.19
N HIS A 439 -17.40 -17.87 -2.22
CA HIS A 439 -18.23 -17.74 -1.01
C HIS A 439 -18.51 -19.09 -0.37
N GLY A 440 -18.52 -20.14 -1.19
CA GLY A 440 -18.70 -21.52 -0.77
C GLY A 440 -17.92 -22.48 -1.66
N VAL A 441 -17.69 -23.67 -1.13
CA VAL A 441 -17.10 -24.80 -1.86
C VAL A 441 -18.07 -25.97 -1.79
N ARG A 442 -18.10 -26.82 -2.82
CA ARG A 442 -18.91 -28.04 -2.79
C ARG A 442 -18.42 -28.96 -1.67
N SER A 443 -19.35 -29.60 -0.98
CA SER A 443 -19.04 -30.58 0.06
C SER A 443 -18.37 -31.83 -0.50
N GLU A 444 -18.73 -32.20 -1.74
CA GLU A 444 -18.17 -33.32 -2.48
C GLU A 444 -16.82 -32.96 -3.11
N GLU A 445 -15.85 -33.83 -2.93
CA GLU A 445 -14.57 -33.77 -3.65
C GLU A 445 -14.79 -34.11 -5.11
N PHE A 446 -14.01 -33.49 -6.00
CA PHE A 446 -13.98 -33.94 -7.39
C PHE A 446 -13.24 -35.27 -7.44
N GLU A 447 -13.84 -36.28 -8.05
CA GLU A 447 -13.18 -37.56 -8.30
C GLU A 447 -12.32 -37.47 -9.56
N PHE A 448 -11.05 -37.84 -9.44
CA PHE A 448 -10.10 -37.85 -10.56
C PHE A 448 -9.01 -38.90 -10.33
N ASP A 449 -8.44 -39.41 -11.42
CA ASP A 449 -7.26 -40.27 -11.37
C ASP A 449 -6.04 -39.45 -10.97
N ARG A 450 -5.79 -39.36 -9.66
CA ARG A 450 -4.66 -38.63 -9.10
C ARG A 450 -3.36 -39.25 -9.61
N LYS A 451 -2.70 -38.55 -10.54
CA LYS A 451 -1.33 -38.88 -10.92
C LYS A 451 -0.42 -38.62 -9.72
N PRO A 452 0.56 -39.49 -9.43
CA PRO A 452 1.52 -39.21 -8.39
C PRO A 452 2.16 -37.85 -8.64
N PRO A 453 2.34 -37.02 -7.58
CA PRO A 453 3.02 -35.74 -7.73
C PRO A 453 4.35 -36.01 -8.42
N ARG A 454 4.64 -35.30 -9.51
CA ARG A 454 5.95 -35.40 -10.14
C ARG A 454 6.95 -34.96 -9.06
N PRO A 455 7.87 -35.84 -8.59
CA PRO A 455 8.89 -35.41 -7.64
C PRO A 455 9.64 -34.26 -8.30
N ARG A 456 9.80 -33.16 -7.57
CA ARG A 456 10.53 -31.98 -8.04
C ARG A 456 11.84 -31.89 -7.26
N PRO A 457 12.93 -32.49 -7.76
CA PRO A 457 14.21 -32.45 -7.07
C PRO A 457 14.64 -30.98 -6.87
N GLY A 458 14.96 -30.60 -5.64
CA GLY A 458 15.51 -29.27 -5.32
C GLY A 458 14.49 -28.18 -4.94
N LEU A 459 13.18 -28.46 -4.90
CA LEU A 459 12.19 -27.54 -4.33
C LEU A 459 12.02 -27.77 -2.82
N LEU A 460 11.96 -26.67 -2.07
CA LEU A 460 11.68 -26.70 -0.64
C LEU A 460 10.24 -27.13 -0.36
N THR A 461 10.06 -27.99 0.64
CA THR A 461 8.76 -28.33 1.22
C THR A 461 8.09 -27.11 1.86
N ALA A 462 6.78 -27.16 2.08
CA ALA A 462 6.05 -26.06 2.74
C ALA A 462 6.61 -25.74 4.14
N ASP A 463 7.00 -26.76 4.90
CA ASP A 463 7.60 -26.59 6.24
C ASP A 463 8.99 -25.93 6.15
N GLU A 464 9.82 -26.33 5.19
CA GLU A 464 11.11 -25.68 4.95
C GLU A 464 10.96 -24.21 4.54
N GLN A 465 9.95 -23.89 3.72
CA GLN A 465 9.66 -22.52 3.31
C GLN A 465 9.23 -21.63 4.50
N GLN A 466 8.44 -22.18 5.44
CA GLN A 466 8.01 -21.46 6.64
C GLN A 466 9.15 -21.11 7.61
N LEU A 467 10.25 -21.87 7.57
CA LEU A 467 11.45 -21.61 8.38
C LEU A 467 12.35 -20.52 7.80
N LEU A 468 12.17 -20.13 6.54
CA LEU A 468 12.99 -19.09 5.91
C LEU A 468 12.63 -17.69 6.41
N VAL A 469 13.64 -16.83 6.47
CA VAL A 469 13.48 -15.40 6.77
C VAL A 469 13.75 -14.56 5.54
N ALA A 470 13.06 -13.42 5.41
CA ALA A 470 13.24 -12.51 4.28
C ALA A 470 14.66 -11.92 4.23
N GLY A 471 15.26 -11.91 3.04
CA GLY A 471 16.60 -11.39 2.78
C GLY A 471 17.58 -12.44 2.25
N ILE A 472 18.85 -12.08 2.23
CA ILE A 472 19.98 -12.94 1.83
C ILE A 472 21.03 -12.93 2.93
N ARG A 473 21.53 -14.10 3.31
CA ARG A 473 22.59 -14.24 4.31
C ARG A 473 23.94 -13.93 3.66
N CYS A 474 24.74 -13.06 4.26
CA CYS A 474 26.09 -12.69 3.84
C CYS A 474 27.11 -13.07 4.91
N ASP A 475 28.08 -13.89 4.54
CA ASP A 475 29.22 -14.29 5.36
C ASP A 475 30.49 -13.54 4.87
N PHE A 476 31.25 -12.95 5.80
CA PHE A 476 32.46 -12.16 5.51
C PHE A 476 33.70 -12.97 5.87
N VAL A 477 34.31 -13.62 4.89
CA VAL A 477 35.41 -14.57 5.08
C VAL A 477 36.75 -13.84 5.19
N GLY A 478 37.57 -14.21 6.18
CA GLY A 478 38.95 -13.72 6.35
C GLY A 478 39.14 -12.69 7.46
N GLN A 479 38.07 -12.03 7.88
CA GLN A 479 38.11 -11.08 9.01
C GLN A 479 37.83 -11.82 10.31
N ALA A 480 38.76 -11.79 11.27
CA ALA A 480 38.57 -12.41 12.57
C ALA A 480 37.44 -11.70 13.34
N GLY A 481 36.46 -12.48 13.84
CA GLY A 481 35.33 -11.96 14.61
C GLY A 481 34.19 -11.35 13.80
N SER A 482 34.20 -11.46 12.47
CA SER A 482 33.06 -11.05 11.64
C SER A 482 31.86 -11.98 11.90
N LEU A 483 30.69 -11.39 12.14
CA LEU A 483 29.44 -12.14 12.26
C LEU A 483 28.70 -12.11 10.91
N PRO A 484 28.11 -13.24 10.47
CA PRO A 484 27.23 -13.26 9.31
C PRO A 484 26.06 -12.28 9.49
N GLN A 485 25.58 -11.74 8.38
CA GLN A 485 24.47 -10.77 8.39
C GLN A 485 23.39 -11.17 7.39
N VAL A 486 22.13 -11.03 7.76
CA VAL A 486 21.02 -11.07 6.80
C VAL A 486 20.85 -9.67 6.22
N ARG A 487 20.93 -9.53 4.91
CA ARG A 487 20.76 -8.26 4.19
C ARG A 487 19.43 -8.30 3.44
N ARG A 488 18.75 -7.15 3.38
CA ARG A 488 17.40 -7.06 2.79
C ARG A 488 17.39 -7.43 1.29
N MET A 489 18.41 -6.99 0.57
CA MET A 489 18.54 -7.13 -0.87
C MET A 489 19.85 -7.81 -1.23
N ALA A 490 19.91 -8.41 -2.42
CA ALA A 490 21.15 -8.84 -3.07
C ALA A 490 21.94 -7.63 -3.61
N ALA A 491 22.21 -6.65 -2.74
CA ALA A 491 22.82 -5.38 -3.09
C ALA A 491 23.63 -4.77 -1.93
N TRP A 492 24.93 -4.55 -2.10
CA TRP A 492 25.81 -3.85 -1.15
C TRP A 492 26.74 -2.87 -1.85
N LYS A 493 27.19 -1.90 -1.08
CA LYS A 493 28.38 -1.13 -1.36
C LYS A 493 29.13 -1.05 -0.03
N PHE A 494 30.40 -1.41 -0.03
CA PHE A 494 31.31 -1.31 1.10
C PHE A 494 32.52 -0.49 0.68
N GLU A 495 32.93 0.47 1.49
CA GLU A 495 34.19 1.19 1.29
C GLU A 495 35.38 0.33 1.75
N PRO A 496 36.60 0.54 1.23
CA PRO A 496 37.75 -0.33 1.51
C PRO A 496 37.98 -0.58 3.01
N ARG A 497 37.81 0.47 3.83
CA ARG A 497 37.92 0.43 5.28
C ARG A 497 36.86 -0.44 5.98
N GLU A 498 35.66 -0.53 5.41
CA GLU A 498 34.53 -1.29 5.98
C GLU A 498 34.67 -2.80 5.76
N VAL A 499 35.47 -3.20 4.76
CA VAL A 499 35.79 -4.59 4.45
C VAL A 499 37.26 -4.91 4.66
N ALA A 500 37.95 -4.10 5.47
CA ALA A 500 39.35 -4.31 5.80
C ALA A 500 39.55 -5.68 6.47
N GLY A 501 40.42 -6.52 5.88
CA GLY A 501 40.67 -7.89 6.34
C GLY A 501 39.67 -8.94 5.84
N VAL A 502 38.59 -8.52 5.16
CA VAL A 502 37.73 -9.46 4.42
C VAL A 502 38.43 -9.85 3.13
N ARG A 503 38.46 -11.15 2.83
CA ARG A 503 39.01 -11.71 1.58
C ARG A 503 37.91 -12.07 0.59
N GLU A 504 36.77 -12.51 1.10
CA GLU A 504 35.63 -12.92 0.28
C GLU A 504 34.32 -12.61 1.00
N ILE A 505 33.32 -12.15 0.24
CA ILE A 505 31.93 -12.05 0.68
C ILE A 505 31.14 -13.17 0.02
N VAL A 506 30.52 -14.03 0.82
CA VAL A 506 29.67 -15.13 0.33
C VAL A 506 28.23 -14.83 0.73
N ALA A 507 27.37 -14.52 -0.24
CA ALA A 507 25.94 -14.37 -0.01
C ALA A 507 25.18 -15.63 -0.45
N SER A 508 24.25 -16.11 0.37
CA SER A 508 23.46 -17.30 0.08
C SER A 508 22.01 -17.17 0.56
N GLY A 509 21.12 -17.82 -0.19
CA GLY A 509 19.69 -17.85 0.10
C GLY A 509 18.92 -18.45 -1.08
N PHE A 510 17.73 -17.92 -1.31
CA PHE A 510 16.80 -18.35 -2.32
C PHE A 510 16.24 -17.14 -3.07
N LEU A 511 16.29 -17.22 -4.40
CA LEU A 511 15.57 -16.32 -5.30
C LEU A 511 14.20 -16.93 -5.56
N VAL A 512 13.14 -16.17 -5.30
CA VAL A 512 11.77 -16.61 -5.52
C VAL A 512 11.20 -16.01 -6.80
N ALA A 513 11.00 -16.86 -7.80
CA ALA A 513 10.29 -16.51 -9.02
C ALA A 513 8.79 -16.77 -8.82
N SER A 514 7.97 -15.75 -9.08
CA SER A 514 6.51 -15.85 -8.95
C SER A 514 5.89 -16.80 -9.96
N ARG A 515 6.55 -17.04 -11.10
CA ARG A 515 6.11 -17.92 -12.17
C ARG A 515 7.30 -18.63 -12.79
N ARG A 516 7.04 -19.78 -13.42
CA ARG A 516 8.03 -20.40 -14.30
C ARG A 516 8.26 -19.49 -15.51
N GLY A 517 9.50 -19.38 -15.95
CA GLY A 517 9.79 -18.67 -17.18
C GLY A 517 11.26 -18.38 -17.39
N LYS A 518 11.52 -17.68 -18.48
CA LYS A 518 12.85 -17.16 -18.80
C LYS A 518 13.06 -15.83 -18.08
N TYR A 519 14.10 -15.78 -17.28
CA TYR A 519 14.57 -14.60 -16.58
C TYR A 519 15.96 -14.25 -17.06
N ARG A 520 16.28 -12.96 -17.06
CA ARG A 520 17.63 -12.49 -17.40
C ARG A 520 18.25 -11.89 -16.15
N LEU A 521 19.42 -12.39 -15.76
CA LEU A 521 20.18 -11.86 -14.65
C LEU A 521 21.36 -11.03 -15.14
N SER A 522 21.60 -9.91 -14.47
CA SER A 522 22.75 -9.03 -14.66
C SER A 522 23.12 -8.38 -13.33
N ALA A 523 24.32 -7.82 -13.20
CA ALA A 523 24.72 -7.15 -11.97
C ALA A 523 25.46 -5.84 -12.26
N GLU A 524 25.26 -4.85 -11.40
CA GLU A 524 26.14 -3.69 -11.29
C GLU A 524 27.11 -3.96 -10.13
N CYS A 525 28.39 -4.17 -10.38
CA CYS A 525 29.32 -4.58 -9.31
C CYS A 525 30.77 -4.15 -9.55
N GLY A 526 31.60 -4.38 -8.53
CA GLY A 526 33.06 -4.36 -8.66
C GLY A 526 33.60 -5.63 -9.34
N PRO A 527 34.93 -5.78 -9.48
CA PRO A 527 35.54 -6.97 -10.06
C PRO A 527 35.28 -8.24 -9.20
N ASP A 528 35.59 -9.39 -9.80
CA ASP A 528 35.62 -10.72 -9.18
C ASP A 528 34.33 -11.16 -8.46
N VAL A 529 33.19 -10.96 -9.12
CA VAL A 529 31.88 -11.42 -8.67
C VAL A 529 31.40 -12.61 -9.50
N GLU A 530 30.92 -13.65 -8.82
CA GLU A 530 30.26 -14.81 -9.40
C GLU A 530 28.87 -15.00 -8.79
N VAL A 531 27.85 -15.15 -9.64
CA VAL A 531 26.48 -15.43 -9.24
C VAL A 531 26.09 -16.81 -9.77
N SER A 532 25.52 -17.63 -8.90
CA SER A 532 25.05 -18.97 -9.21
C SER A 532 23.61 -19.17 -8.75
N VAL A 533 22.83 -19.88 -9.56
CA VAL A 533 21.48 -20.32 -9.25
C VAL A 533 21.40 -21.83 -9.41
N GLY A 534 21.03 -22.53 -8.35
CA GLY A 534 21.25 -23.98 -8.24
C GLY A 534 22.74 -24.30 -8.38
N ASP A 535 23.05 -25.28 -9.22
CA ASP A 535 24.44 -25.66 -9.53
C ASP A 535 25.02 -24.91 -10.75
N GLN A 536 24.26 -23.97 -11.32
CA GLN A 536 24.64 -23.25 -12.53
C GLN A 536 25.20 -21.86 -12.20
N ILE A 537 26.34 -21.53 -12.79
CA ILE A 537 26.89 -20.16 -12.73
C ILE A 537 26.19 -19.33 -13.79
N VAL A 538 25.41 -18.35 -13.34
CA VAL A 538 24.49 -17.59 -14.19
C VAL A 538 25.08 -16.24 -14.61
N TRP A 539 26.02 -15.70 -13.85
CA TRP A 539 26.65 -14.43 -14.18
C TRP A 539 28.04 -14.31 -13.55
N ARG A 540 28.99 -13.67 -14.26
CA ARG A 540 30.33 -13.33 -13.78
C ARG A 540 30.71 -11.92 -14.20
N SER A 541 31.48 -11.23 -13.35
CA SER A 541 32.01 -9.90 -13.67
C SER A 541 32.98 -9.90 -14.85
N SER A 542 33.63 -11.02 -15.16
CA SER A 542 34.51 -11.15 -16.34
C SER A 542 33.77 -11.13 -17.67
N ASP A 543 32.50 -11.55 -17.66
CA ASP A 543 31.73 -11.79 -18.89
C ASP A 543 30.82 -10.61 -19.24
N GLU A 544 30.39 -9.85 -18.21
CA GLU A 544 29.52 -8.65 -18.22
C GLU A 544 28.20 -8.74 -19.00
N LYS A 545 27.92 -9.87 -19.65
CA LYS A 545 26.71 -10.07 -20.45
C LYS A 545 25.59 -10.65 -19.61
N PRO A 546 24.37 -10.07 -19.68
CA PRO A 546 23.20 -10.67 -19.07
C PRO A 546 22.97 -12.09 -19.60
N ARG A 547 22.70 -13.04 -18.71
CA ARG A 547 22.42 -14.42 -19.10
C ARG A 547 20.95 -14.75 -18.89
N GLU A 548 20.35 -15.37 -19.88
CA GLU A 548 19.00 -15.92 -19.76
C GLU A 548 19.07 -17.27 -19.04
N ILE A 549 18.20 -17.44 -18.05
CA ILE A 549 18.04 -18.65 -17.26
C ILE A 549 16.56 -19.01 -17.18
N GLU A 550 16.26 -20.31 -17.20
CA GLU A 550 14.90 -20.78 -16.92
C GLU A 550 14.78 -21.00 -15.41
N LEU A 551 13.94 -20.20 -14.76
CA LEU A 551 13.63 -20.39 -13.33
C LEU A 551 12.32 -21.16 -13.21
N PRO A 552 12.27 -22.21 -12.35
CA PRO A 552 10.99 -22.78 -11.94
C PRO A 552 10.20 -21.77 -11.10
N ARG A 553 8.88 -21.99 -10.96
CA ARG A 553 8.10 -21.26 -9.95
C ARG A 553 8.60 -21.64 -8.56
N GLY A 554 8.72 -20.65 -7.68
CA GLY A 554 9.12 -20.85 -6.28
C GLY A 554 10.61 -20.61 -6.03
N HIS A 555 11.16 -21.34 -5.05
CA HIS A 555 12.49 -21.10 -4.50
C HIS A 555 13.58 -21.74 -5.35
N SER A 556 14.50 -20.93 -5.86
CA SER A 556 15.74 -21.39 -6.49
C SER A 556 16.93 -20.98 -5.65
N ARG A 557 17.82 -21.92 -5.30
CA ARG A 557 19.01 -21.62 -4.49
C ARG A 557 19.84 -20.54 -5.18
N LEU A 558 20.09 -19.42 -4.50
CA LEU A 558 20.93 -18.33 -4.97
C LEU A 558 22.21 -18.29 -4.15
N LYS A 559 23.36 -18.21 -4.82
CA LYS A 559 24.65 -18.01 -4.17
C LYS A 559 25.49 -17.03 -4.95
N ILE A 560 26.06 -16.06 -4.25
CA ILE A 560 26.89 -15.00 -4.78
C ILE A 560 28.23 -15.03 -4.05
N ARG A 561 29.33 -14.94 -4.79
CA ARG A 561 30.67 -14.81 -4.25
C ARG A 561 31.31 -13.56 -4.82
N GLN A 562 31.93 -12.76 -3.96
CA GLN A 562 32.75 -11.63 -4.37
C GLN A 562 34.09 -11.72 -3.68
N GLN A 563 35.18 -11.75 -4.45
CA GLN A 563 36.51 -11.55 -3.88
C GLN A 563 36.67 -10.07 -3.50
N VAL A 564 37.23 -9.84 -2.32
CA VAL A 564 37.51 -8.49 -1.83
C VAL A 564 38.99 -8.20 -2.06
N VAL A 565 39.25 -7.23 -2.92
CA VAL A 565 40.60 -6.74 -3.18
C VAL A 565 40.94 -5.67 -2.15
N ALA A 566 42.12 -5.78 -1.54
CA ALA A 566 42.61 -4.79 -0.58
C ALA A 566 42.57 -3.38 -1.20
N ASP A 567 42.20 -2.38 -0.40
CA ASP A 567 42.10 -0.97 -0.78
C ASP A 567 41.06 -0.64 -1.88
N GLN A 568 40.20 -1.58 -2.26
CA GLN A 568 39.09 -1.35 -3.20
C GLN A 568 37.71 -1.50 -2.52
N SER A 569 36.73 -0.75 -3.02
CA SER A 569 35.34 -0.86 -2.56
C SER A 569 34.71 -2.17 -3.07
N ALA A 570 34.07 -2.94 -2.21
CA ALA A 570 33.28 -4.10 -2.63
C ALA A 570 31.84 -3.66 -2.92
N ALA A 571 31.36 -3.89 -4.15
CA ALA A 571 30.04 -3.44 -4.59
C ALA A 571 29.31 -4.53 -5.37
N LEU A 572 28.00 -4.61 -5.16
CA LEU A 572 27.07 -5.41 -5.95
C LEU A 572 25.67 -4.80 -5.92
N ARG A 573 24.96 -4.83 -7.04
CA ARG A 573 23.50 -4.74 -7.14
C ARG A 573 23.04 -5.76 -8.18
N LEU A 574 22.46 -6.86 -7.71
CA LEU A 574 21.95 -7.91 -8.59
C LEU A 574 20.60 -7.47 -9.18
N LEU A 575 20.52 -7.52 -10.51
CA LEU A 575 19.36 -7.11 -11.30
C LEU A 575 18.76 -8.32 -12.02
N TRP A 576 17.45 -8.25 -12.27
CA TRP A 576 16.73 -9.24 -13.03
C TRP A 576 15.66 -8.60 -13.94
N SER A 577 15.30 -9.30 -15.01
CA SER A 577 14.11 -9.02 -15.82
C SER A 577 13.37 -10.30 -16.17
N GLY A 578 12.08 -10.17 -16.49
CA GLY A 578 11.22 -11.26 -16.90
C GLY A 578 10.38 -10.87 -18.12
N ALA A 579 9.54 -11.79 -18.60
CA ALA A 579 8.72 -11.51 -19.79
C ALA A 579 7.69 -10.37 -19.60
N ASP A 580 7.33 -10.04 -18.36
CA ASP A 580 6.33 -9.03 -17.98
C ASP A 580 6.90 -7.78 -17.31
N PHE A 581 8.22 -7.71 -17.09
CA PHE A 581 8.86 -6.56 -16.46
C PHE A 581 10.29 -6.33 -16.92
N GLU A 582 10.67 -5.06 -16.90
CA GLU A 582 12.00 -4.59 -17.30
C GLU A 582 13.06 -4.81 -16.23
N THR A 583 14.33 -4.64 -16.61
CA THR A 583 15.46 -4.83 -15.68
C THR A 583 15.34 -3.96 -14.44
N GLU A 584 15.40 -4.59 -13.28
CA GLU A 584 15.33 -3.94 -11.96
C GLU A 584 16.16 -4.71 -10.91
N PRO A 585 16.49 -4.12 -9.75
CA PRO A 585 17.05 -4.87 -8.64
C PRO A 585 16.07 -5.93 -8.15
N ILE A 586 16.61 -7.07 -7.70
CA ILE A 586 15.78 -8.12 -7.10
C ILE A 586 15.09 -7.54 -5.85
N PRO A 587 13.74 -7.53 -5.80
CA PRO A 587 13.01 -6.93 -4.70
C PRO A 587 13.22 -7.74 -3.40
N PRO A 588 13.17 -7.08 -2.22
CA PRO A 588 13.25 -7.76 -0.92
C PRO A 588 12.27 -8.91 -0.75
N THR A 589 11.08 -8.80 -1.34
CA THR A 589 10.00 -9.79 -1.29
C THR A 589 10.26 -11.03 -2.14
N SER A 590 11.33 -11.05 -2.93
CA SER A 590 11.76 -12.20 -3.75
C SER A 590 13.02 -12.87 -3.21
N LEU A 591 13.50 -12.50 -2.02
CA LEU A 591 14.69 -13.06 -1.41
C LEU A 591 14.38 -13.62 -0.03
N PHE A 592 14.81 -14.86 0.18
CA PHE A 592 14.69 -15.56 1.46
C PHE A 592 15.98 -16.31 1.77
N CYS A 593 16.28 -16.52 3.04
CA CYS A 593 17.44 -17.29 3.46
C CYS A 593 17.16 -18.04 4.75
N GLU A 594 18.00 -19.00 5.07
CA GLU A 594 17.97 -19.66 6.36
C GLU A 594 18.27 -18.66 7.48
N PRO A 595 17.62 -18.76 8.65
CA PRO A 595 17.90 -17.91 9.78
C PRO A 595 19.35 -18.07 10.23
N LEU A 596 19.89 -17.02 10.84
CA LEU A 596 21.17 -17.11 11.54
C LEU A 596 21.06 -18.10 12.71
N SER A 597 22.16 -18.73 13.10
CA SER A 597 22.14 -19.56 14.31
C SER A 597 21.80 -18.71 15.53
N ASP A 598 21.11 -19.31 16.50
CA ASP A 598 20.68 -18.63 17.73
C ASP A 598 21.83 -17.92 18.44
N GLU A 599 23.04 -18.49 18.40
CA GLU A 599 24.25 -17.90 18.97
C GLU A 599 24.66 -16.59 18.26
N VAL A 600 24.68 -16.59 16.93
CA VAL A 600 25.04 -15.41 16.12
C VAL A 600 23.97 -14.33 16.29
N GLU A 601 22.70 -14.71 16.23
CA GLU A 601 21.60 -13.76 16.40
C GLU A 601 21.58 -13.17 17.81
N SER A 602 21.82 -13.98 18.85
CA SER A 602 21.95 -13.50 20.22
C SER A 602 23.12 -12.54 20.39
N ALA A 603 24.29 -12.83 19.80
CA ALA A 603 25.43 -11.93 19.84
C ALA A 603 25.14 -10.60 19.11
N ARG A 604 24.42 -10.64 17.98
CA ARG A 604 24.01 -9.45 17.24
C ARG A 604 23.05 -8.59 18.06
N LEU A 605 22.00 -9.19 18.62
CA LEU A 605 21.04 -8.49 19.50
C LEU A 605 21.74 -7.93 20.75
N GLY A 606 22.67 -8.68 21.33
CA GLY A 606 23.47 -8.24 22.46
C GLY A 606 24.37 -7.05 22.14
N ARG A 607 24.99 -7.01 20.95
CA ARG A 607 25.79 -5.87 20.45
C ARG A 607 24.96 -4.59 20.40
N GLU A 608 23.76 -4.67 19.83
CA GLU A 608 22.82 -3.54 19.76
C GLU A 608 22.36 -3.12 21.16
N PHE A 609 22.04 -4.08 22.00
CA PHE A 609 21.60 -3.83 23.37
C PHE A 609 22.70 -3.14 24.19
N PHE A 610 23.95 -3.59 24.07
CA PHE A 610 25.13 -3.01 24.73
C PHE A 610 25.32 -1.54 24.36
N ALA A 611 25.28 -1.22 23.06
CA ALA A 611 25.44 0.15 22.58
C ALA A 611 24.29 1.07 23.01
N ARG A 612 23.04 0.60 22.90
CA ARG A 612 21.84 1.39 23.25
C ARG A 612 21.67 1.66 24.74
N HIS A 613 22.24 0.81 25.61
CA HIS A 613 22.29 0.98 27.06
C HIS A 613 23.55 1.71 27.56
N GLN A 614 24.40 2.22 26.64
CA GLN A 614 25.55 3.04 27.01
C GLN A 614 26.52 2.34 27.97
N CYS A 615 26.73 1.03 27.81
CA CYS A 615 27.59 0.24 28.71
C CYS A 615 29.02 0.79 28.78
N VAL A 616 29.50 1.44 27.70
CA VAL A 616 30.79 2.12 27.58
C VAL A 616 30.98 3.31 28.51
N ARG A 617 29.91 3.84 29.14
CA ARG A 617 30.01 4.93 30.13
C ARG A 617 30.58 4.49 31.47
N CYS A 618 30.50 3.19 31.76
CA CYS A 618 31.07 2.60 32.96
C CYS A 618 32.23 1.67 32.62
N HIS A 619 32.07 0.81 31.61
CA HIS A 619 33.06 -0.19 31.21
C HIS A 619 34.02 0.34 30.14
N ARG A 620 35.32 0.20 30.38
CA ARG A 620 36.35 0.52 29.39
C ARG A 620 36.25 -0.42 28.19
N VAL A 621 36.29 0.17 27.00
CA VAL A 621 36.62 -0.46 25.71
C VAL A 621 37.88 0.22 25.18
N SER A 622 38.60 -0.43 24.27
CA SER A 622 39.79 0.16 23.65
C SER A 622 39.50 1.53 23.00
N ALA A 623 40.50 2.43 23.07
CA ALA A 623 40.39 3.76 22.48
C ALA A 623 40.20 3.70 20.95
N ASP A 624 40.82 2.71 20.30
CA ASP A 624 40.68 2.48 18.86
C ASP A 624 39.24 2.15 18.45
N VAL A 625 38.49 1.43 19.30
CA VAL A 625 37.07 1.14 19.05
C VAL A 625 36.23 2.41 19.06
N LEU A 626 36.45 3.31 20.02
CA LEU A 626 35.69 4.56 20.11
C LEU A 626 36.12 5.60 19.07
N ALA A 627 37.40 5.61 18.69
CA ALA A 627 37.94 6.54 17.70
C ALA A 627 37.67 6.10 16.24
N SER A 628 37.32 4.83 16.02
CA SER A 628 37.00 4.29 14.69
C SER A 628 35.82 5.04 14.06
N ARG A 629 35.92 5.31 12.75
CA ARG A 629 34.83 5.90 11.96
C ARG A 629 33.70 4.90 11.67
N GLU A 630 33.98 3.61 11.87
CA GLU A 630 33.09 2.47 11.71
C GLU A 630 32.55 2.02 13.09
N SER A 631 32.74 2.86 14.13
CA SER A 631 32.10 2.68 15.42
C SER A 631 30.58 2.84 15.31
N MET A 632 29.84 2.01 16.04
CA MET A 632 28.39 2.15 16.14
C MET A 632 28.04 3.57 16.62
N PRO A 633 27.25 4.35 15.86
CA PRO A 633 26.92 5.72 16.23
C PRO A 633 26.25 5.84 17.61
N GLU A 634 25.52 4.81 18.02
CA GLU A 634 24.88 4.73 19.32
C GLU A 634 25.86 4.85 20.48
N LEU A 635 27.13 4.42 20.33
CA LEU A 635 28.14 4.54 21.39
C LEU A 635 28.48 5.99 21.75
N HIS A 636 28.25 6.90 20.81
CA HIS A 636 28.48 8.34 20.96
C HIS A 636 27.23 9.10 21.40
N ALA A 637 26.09 8.41 21.54
CA ALA A 637 24.86 9.03 22.02
C ALA A 637 25.03 9.53 23.47
N GLU A 638 24.80 10.82 23.70
CA GLU A 638 24.78 11.39 25.05
C GLU A 638 23.44 11.10 25.73
N ALA A 639 23.42 11.01 27.06
CA ALA A 639 22.16 11.01 27.80
C ALA A 639 21.55 12.44 27.81
N PRO A 640 20.27 12.61 28.18
CA PRO A 640 19.67 13.93 28.31
C PRO A 640 20.52 14.84 29.20
N ASP A 641 20.84 16.05 28.73
CA ASP A 641 21.48 17.02 29.60
C ASP A 641 20.50 17.46 30.70
N LEU A 642 21.05 17.80 31.87
CA LEU A 642 20.32 18.31 33.02
C LEU A 642 20.64 19.80 33.26
N ILE A 643 21.20 20.48 32.25
CA ILE A 643 21.50 21.90 32.31
C ILE A 643 20.16 22.65 32.39
N GLY A 644 19.98 23.48 33.42
CA GLY A 644 18.74 24.22 33.64
C GLY A 644 17.52 23.35 33.89
N VAL A 645 17.67 22.07 34.28
CA VAL A 645 16.51 21.14 34.38
C VAL A 645 15.41 21.63 35.33
N GLY A 646 15.77 22.41 36.36
CA GLY A 646 14.83 23.04 37.28
C GLY A 646 13.87 24.04 36.67
N SER A 647 14.16 24.59 35.48
CA SER A 647 13.23 25.50 34.79
C SER A 647 12.15 24.76 33.98
N ARG A 648 12.25 23.43 33.85
CA ARG A 648 11.37 22.64 32.95
C ARG A 648 10.63 21.46 33.58
N LEU A 649 11.21 20.83 34.61
CA LEU A 649 10.65 19.64 35.24
C LEU A 649 10.28 19.90 36.71
N ARG A 650 9.27 19.17 37.22
CA ARG A 650 8.89 19.26 38.63
C ARG A 650 9.80 18.42 39.53
N GLY A 651 10.13 18.94 40.72
CA GLY A 651 11.07 18.30 41.64
C GLY A 651 10.56 16.97 42.22
N ASP A 652 9.27 16.88 42.50
CA ASP A 652 8.61 15.65 42.95
C ASP A 652 8.66 14.54 41.88
N TRP A 653 8.47 14.90 40.61
CA TRP A 653 8.63 13.98 39.49
C TRP A 653 10.08 13.53 39.34
N ILE A 654 11.06 14.43 39.45
CA ILE A 654 12.49 14.08 39.38
C ILE A 654 12.83 13.05 40.47
N ALA A 655 12.39 13.28 41.70
CA ALA A 655 12.60 12.37 42.81
C ALA A 655 11.95 10.99 42.57
N GLN A 656 10.69 10.95 42.11
CA GLN A 656 10.00 9.70 41.78
C GLN A 656 10.68 8.94 40.63
N TRP A 657 11.11 9.66 39.59
CA TRP A 657 11.83 9.09 38.45
C TRP A 657 13.14 8.44 38.91
N MET A 658 13.89 9.05 39.83
CA MET A 658 15.13 8.45 40.34
C MET A 658 14.89 7.21 41.22
N LEU A 659 13.77 7.17 41.96
CA LEU A 659 13.42 6.02 42.80
C LEU A 659 13.11 4.79 41.96
N ASN A 660 12.31 4.93 40.89
CA ASN A 660 12.04 3.83 39.96
C ASN A 660 11.59 4.35 38.57
N PRO A 661 12.52 4.52 37.61
CA PRO A 661 12.19 4.95 36.26
C PRO A 661 11.24 3.98 35.53
N LYS A 662 11.40 2.67 35.74
CA LYS A 662 10.64 1.63 35.04
C LYS A 662 9.17 1.57 35.44
N ARG A 663 8.85 1.93 36.68
CA ARG A 663 7.46 2.09 37.15
C ARG A 663 6.73 3.19 36.38
N MET A 664 7.43 4.27 36.03
CA MET A 664 6.85 5.39 35.29
C MET A 664 6.87 5.15 33.78
N ARG A 665 7.88 4.43 33.28
CA ARG A 665 8.01 4.08 31.88
C ARG A 665 8.75 2.75 31.74
N SER A 666 8.05 1.70 31.32
CA SER A 666 8.58 0.32 31.22
C SER A 666 9.84 0.21 30.35
N ASP A 667 9.96 1.04 29.31
CA ASP A 667 11.11 1.09 28.40
C ASP A 667 12.21 2.09 28.80
N ALA A 668 12.19 2.61 30.03
CA ALA A 668 13.22 3.49 30.56
C ALA A 668 14.60 2.81 30.57
N ARG A 669 15.60 3.50 29.99
CA ARG A 669 17.00 3.06 29.95
C ARG A 669 17.85 3.57 31.13
N MET A 670 17.35 4.58 31.86
CA MET A 670 18.04 5.05 33.06
C MET A 670 17.95 3.94 34.11
N PRO A 671 19.08 3.50 34.69
CA PRO A 671 19.04 2.49 35.73
C PRO A 671 18.37 3.05 37.00
N GLN A 672 17.80 2.16 37.79
CA GLN A 672 17.36 2.46 39.12
C GLN A 672 18.59 2.59 40.04
N LEU A 673 18.64 3.71 40.77
CA LEU A 673 19.78 4.07 41.62
C LEU A 673 19.55 3.74 43.11
N PHE A 674 18.31 3.45 43.49
CA PHE A 674 17.89 3.14 44.85
C PHE A 674 17.17 1.78 44.90
N PRO A 675 17.36 0.92 45.92
CA PRO A 675 16.75 -0.42 45.98
C PRO A 675 15.21 -0.42 45.97
N ASP A 676 14.58 -1.46 45.40
CA ASP A 676 13.11 -1.59 45.29
C ASP A 676 12.36 -1.38 46.62
N LYS A 677 12.89 -1.91 47.73
CA LYS A 677 12.39 -1.63 49.07
C LYS A 677 12.89 -0.26 49.54
N GLN A 678 12.16 0.79 49.18
CA GLN A 678 12.51 2.17 49.49
C GLN A 678 12.29 2.52 50.97
N THR A 679 13.38 2.85 51.68
CA THR A 679 13.35 3.40 53.05
C THR A 679 13.04 4.90 53.02
N ASP A 680 12.74 5.49 54.19
CA ASP A 680 12.60 6.96 54.30
C ASP A 680 13.89 7.68 53.91
N GLU A 681 15.05 7.08 54.20
CA GLU A 681 16.35 7.62 53.81
C GLU A 681 16.55 7.61 52.29
N HIS A 682 16.11 6.57 51.56
CA HIS A 682 16.17 6.58 50.09
C HIS A 682 15.25 7.67 49.50
N ARG A 683 14.05 7.84 50.07
CA ARG A 683 13.14 8.94 49.68
C ARG A 683 13.78 10.30 49.95
N GLN A 684 14.46 10.47 51.08
CA GLN A 684 15.20 11.68 51.41
C GLN A 684 16.34 11.94 50.43
N GLN A 685 17.16 10.94 50.14
CA GLN A 685 18.27 11.06 49.17
C GLN A 685 17.77 11.45 47.77
N ALA A 686 16.67 10.85 47.31
CA ALA A 686 16.03 11.24 46.05
C ALA A 686 15.54 12.70 46.07
N SER A 687 14.90 13.13 47.17
CA SER A 687 14.48 14.53 47.36
C SER A 687 15.66 15.50 47.38
N ASP A 688 16.78 15.14 48.03
CA ASP A 688 17.99 15.96 48.09
C ASP A 688 18.58 16.19 46.70
N VAL A 689 18.75 15.11 45.92
CA VAL A 689 19.24 15.21 44.54
C VAL A 689 18.28 16.01 43.66
N ALA A 690 16.97 15.83 43.83
CA ALA A 690 15.97 16.63 43.13
C ALA A 690 16.08 18.12 43.49
N ALA A 691 16.24 18.47 44.78
CA ALA A 691 16.44 19.85 45.22
C ALA A 691 17.69 20.49 44.58
N TYR A 692 18.80 19.73 44.50
CA TYR A 692 19.99 20.17 43.77
C TYR A 692 19.70 20.43 42.29
N LEU A 693 19.04 19.50 41.59
CA LEU A 693 18.72 19.68 40.17
C LEU A 693 17.75 20.84 39.92
N ILE A 694 16.79 21.08 40.83
CA ILE A 694 15.91 22.24 40.78
C ILE A 694 16.70 23.54 40.96
N SER A 695 17.70 23.57 41.85
CA SER A 695 18.56 24.75 42.05
C SER A 695 19.37 25.15 40.82
N LEU A 696 19.54 24.25 39.85
CA LEU A 696 20.21 24.54 38.57
C LEU A 696 19.33 25.34 37.60
N GLY A 697 18.04 25.55 37.89
CA GLY A 697 17.15 26.37 37.09
C GLY A 697 17.43 27.85 37.30
N ILE A 698 18.22 28.46 36.41
CA ILE A 698 18.28 29.92 36.27
C ILE A 698 17.24 30.31 35.20
N PRO A 699 16.36 31.30 35.42
CA PRO A 699 15.52 31.84 34.35
C PRO A 699 16.43 32.35 33.24
N ALA A 700 16.23 31.92 32.00
CA ALA A 700 16.96 32.52 30.89
C ALA A 700 16.57 34.02 30.81
N GLU A 701 17.56 34.92 30.72
CA GLU A 701 17.29 36.34 30.49
C GLU A 701 16.46 36.50 29.19
N GLY A 702 15.28 37.10 29.30
CA GLY A 702 14.35 37.31 28.18
C GLY A 702 13.30 36.20 27.95
N ASP A 703 13.20 35.21 28.83
CA ASP A 703 12.14 34.19 28.78
C ASP A 703 10.82 34.75 29.39
N PRO A 704 9.70 34.85 28.64
CA PRO A 704 8.46 35.47 29.12
C PRO A 704 7.74 34.72 30.27
N GLY A 705 8.39 33.72 30.90
CA GLY A 705 7.79 32.90 31.93
C GLY A 705 6.73 31.94 31.36
N PRO A 706 6.17 31.05 32.19
CA PRO A 706 5.17 30.08 31.75
C PRO A 706 3.82 30.78 31.52
N THR A 707 3.47 31.06 30.27
CA THR A 707 2.10 31.48 29.91
C THR A 707 1.25 30.23 29.78
N SER A 708 0.34 29.98 30.72
CA SER A 708 -0.73 29.00 30.52
C SER A 708 -1.77 29.60 29.57
N LEU A 709 -1.50 29.57 28.27
CA LEU A 709 -2.50 29.98 27.30
C LEU A 709 -3.48 28.80 27.13
N ARG A 710 -4.59 28.85 27.88
CA ARG A 710 -5.84 28.33 27.30
C ARG A 710 -6.00 29.08 25.98
N ILE A 711 -6.33 28.38 24.90
CA ILE A 711 -6.69 29.06 23.65
C ILE A 711 -7.88 29.96 23.99
N GLU A 712 -7.65 31.26 24.16
CA GLU A 712 -8.66 32.19 24.67
C GLU A 712 -9.86 32.18 23.72
N GLY A 713 -11.07 31.96 24.28
CA GLY A 713 -12.32 32.03 23.54
C GLY A 713 -12.84 30.72 22.91
N LEU A 714 -12.12 29.58 22.99
CA LEU A 714 -12.67 28.29 22.53
C LEU A 714 -13.43 27.56 23.66
N PRO A 715 -14.64 27.03 23.40
CA PRO A 715 -15.31 26.11 24.31
C PRO A 715 -14.44 24.88 24.61
N GLU A 716 -14.47 24.39 25.85
CA GLU A 716 -13.62 23.28 26.32
C GLU A 716 -13.75 22.02 25.46
N GLU A 717 -14.98 21.67 25.07
CA GLU A 717 -15.26 20.55 24.17
C GLU A 717 -14.59 20.72 22.79
N LEU A 718 -14.60 21.93 22.24
CA LEU A 718 -13.97 22.23 20.95
C LEU A 718 -12.45 22.22 21.04
N ALA A 719 -11.88 22.69 22.15
CA ALA A 719 -10.44 22.62 22.41
C ALA A 719 -9.96 21.16 22.52
N LEU A 720 -10.70 20.33 23.28
CA LEU A 720 -10.42 18.90 23.39
C LEU A 720 -10.50 18.20 22.03
N ARG A 721 -11.57 18.46 21.27
CA ARG A 721 -11.76 17.88 19.93
C ARG A 721 -10.67 18.32 18.94
N THR A 722 -10.16 19.55 19.08
CA THR A 722 -9.07 20.07 18.25
C THR A 722 -7.76 19.37 18.57
N GLY A 723 -7.41 19.21 19.85
CA GLY A 723 -6.22 18.46 20.24
C GLY A 723 -6.30 16.98 19.85
N LEU A 724 -7.48 16.34 19.94
CA LEU A 724 -7.68 14.94 19.51
C LEU A 724 -7.47 14.80 18.00
N LYS A 725 -7.93 15.79 17.22
CA LYS A 725 -7.62 15.85 15.78
C LYS A 725 -6.12 15.95 15.54
N HIS A 726 -5.37 16.77 16.29
CA HIS A 726 -3.92 16.83 16.12
C HIS A 726 -3.23 15.53 16.56
N TRP A 727 -3.68 14.92 17.65
CA TRP A 727 -3.19 13.63 18.15
C TRP A 727 -3.26 12.51 17.11
N GLU A 728 -4.39 12.42 16.40
CA GLU A 728 -4.59 11.44 15.33
C GLU A 728 -3.93 11.87 14.01
N ASN A 729 -4.12 13.12 13.58
CA ASN A 729 -3.61 13.62 12.29
C ASN A 729 -2.07 13.68 12.24
N LEU A 730 -1.39 13.90 13.36
CA LEU A 730 0.08 13.89 13.43
C LEU A 730 0.64 12.49 13.72
N GLY A 731 -0.23 11.49 13.91
CA GLY A 731 0.18 10.11 14.17
C GLY A 731 0.73 9.86 15.58
N CYS A 732 0.48 10.75 16.54
CA CYS A 732 0.94 10.60 17.93
C CYS A 732 0.42 9.29 18.55
N ILE A 733 -0.83 8.93 18.25
CA ILE A 733 -1.50 7.69 18.67
C ILE A 733 -0.75 6.41 18.22
N GLY A 734 0.02 6.48 17.12
CA GLY A 734 0.78 5.34 16.63
C GLY A 734 1.97 4.98 17.53
N CYS A 735 2.54 5.94 18.24
CA CYS A 735 3.68 5.71 19.13
C CYS A 735 3.32 5.77 20.61
N HIS A 736 2.24 6.46 20.96
CA HIS A 736 1.85 6.77 22.33
C HIS A 736 0.44 6.30 22.66
N GLN A 737 0.23 5.94 23.93
CA GLN A 737 -1.09 5.70 24.50
C GLN A 737 -1.31 6.66 25.68
N LEU A 738 -2.54 7.12 25.88
CA LEU A 738 -2.91 7.98 27.01
C LEU A 738 -3.24 7.16 28.27
N ALA A 739 -3.58 5.88 28.10
CA ALA A 739 -3.84 4.93 29.17
C ALA A 739 -2.55 4.56 29.95
N PRO A 740 -2.68 4.14 31.23
CA PRO A 740 -1.57 3.55 31.96
C PRO A 740 -1.03 2.31 31.23
N GLN A 741 0.26 2.03 31.40
CA GLN A 741 0.88 0.83 30.84
C GLN A 741 0.31 -0.41 31.57
N THR A 742 -0.21 -1.41 30.84
CA THR A 742 -0.59 -2.71 31.41
C THR A 742 0.52 -3.75 31.19
N GLU A 743 0.46 -4.87 31.91
CA GLU A 743 1.44 -5.98 31.79
C GLU A 743 1.25 -6.82 30.51
N THR A 744 0.30 -6.48 29.63
CA THR A 744 0.00 -7.31 28.45
C THR A 744 1.04 -7.18 27.33
N PRO A 745 1.41 -8.28 26.64
CA PRO A 745 2.46 -8.29 25.60
C PRO A 745 2.19 -7.41 24.36
N ALA A 746 0.98 -6.86 24.20
CA ALA A 746 0.58 -6.05 23.05
C ALA A 746 1.03 -4.57 23.12
N GLU A 747 1.55 -4.10 24.26
CA GLU A 747 1.82 -2.68 24.50
C GLU A 747 3.26 -2.24 24.20
N TRP A 748 3.63 -2.21 22.93
CA TRP A 748 4.90 -1.61 22.51
C TRP A 748 4.87 -0.07 22.55
N ARG A 749 3.70 0.58 22.52
CA ARG A 749 3.56 2.06 22.57
C ARG A 749 3.94 2.64 23.94
N THR A 750 4.49 3.86 23.94
CA THR A 750 4.92 4.55 25.17
C THR A 750 3.73 5.22 25.84
N SER A 751 3.37 4.78 27.05
CA SER A 751 2.35 5.45 27.87
C SER A 751 2.76 6.88 28.23
N LEU A 752 1.82 7.82 28.07
CA LEU A 752 1.96 9.22 28.50
C LEU A 752 1.34 9.48 29.88
N HIS A 753 0.89 8.45 30.58
CA HIS A 753 0.13 8.56 31.83
C HIS A 753 0.78 9.47 32.90
N PHE A 754 2.12 9.51 33.00
CA PHE A 754 2.83 10.33 33.99
C PHE A 754 3.38 11.67 33.46
N VAL A 755 2.95 12.11 32.27
CA VAL A 755 3.47 13.33 31.65
C VAL A 755 2.99 14.60 32.34
N ARG A 756 1.79 14.57 32.95
CA ARG A 756 1.22 15.72 33.66
C ARG A 756 2.05 16.10 34.88
N GLU A 757 2.61 15.12 35.58
CA GLU A 757 3.47 15.31 36.75
C GLU A 757 4.88 15.74 36.35
N LYS A 758 5.32 15.42 35.13
CA LYS A 758 6.68 15.66 34.66
C LYS A 758 7.02 17.13 34.46
N PHE A 759 6.20 17.82 33.67
CA PHE A 759 6.52 19.16 33.18
C PHE A 759 5.94 20.26 34.07
N LEU A 760 6.69 21.35 34.22
CA LEU A 760 6.13 22.61 34.73
C LEU A 760 5.08 23.17 33.73
N PRO A 761 4.16 24.05 34.17
CA PRO A 761 3.17 24.65 33.26
C PRO A 761 3.82 25.25 32.01
N GLY A 762 3.27 24.96 30.81
CA GLY A 762 3.79 25.43 29.52
C GLY A 762 4.97 24.63 28.95
N GLU A 763 5.72 23.90 29.77
CA GLU A 763 6.96 23.23 29.34
C GLU A 763 6.74 22.00 28.48
N LEU A 764 5.57 21.35 28.59
CA LEU A 764 5.20 20.29 27.66
C LEU A 764 5.04 20.83 26.23
N SER A 765 4.41 22.00 26.05
CA SER A 765 4.27 22.64 24.74
C SER A 765 5.64 23.01 24.16
N ARG A 766 6.51 23.65 24.97
CA ARG A 766 7.89 23.97 24.56
C ARG A 766 8.70 22.72 24.18
N PHE A 767 8.55 21.63 24.92
CA PHE A 767 9.16 20.34 24.56
C PHE A 767 8.64 19.80 23.23
N LEU A 768 7.33 19.86 22.98
CA LEU A 768 6.72 19.39 21.73
C LEU A 768 7.19 20.20 20.51
N GLN A 769 7.49 21.50 20.69
CA GLN A 769 8.04 22.35 19.64
C GLN A 769 9.52 22.04 19.34
N GLN A 770 10.32 21.65 20.34
CA GLN A 770 11.75 21.33 20.16
C GLN A 770 12.21 20.12 21.01
N PRO A 771 11.81 18.89 20.66
CA PRO A 771 12.05 17.71 21.50
C PRO A 771 13.53 17.37 21.71
N GLN A 772 14.42 17.81 20.82
CA GLN A 772 15.86 17.52 20.86
C GLN A 772 16.68 18.58 21.62
N ARG A 773 16.08 19.70 22.04
CA ARG A 773 16.78 20.84 22.66
C ARG A 773 17.70 20.45 23.82
N HIS A 774 17.27 19.49 24.63
CA HIS A 774 18.00 19.01 25.81
C HIS A 774 18.43 17.53 25.71
N PHE A 775 18.18 16.91 24.56
CA PHE A 775 18.52 15.52 24.28
C PHE A 775 18.55 15.31 22.76
N SER A 776 19.70 15.57 22.14
CA SER A 776 19.87 15.50 20.68
C SER A 776 19.47 14.13 20.10
N TRP A 777 19.69 13.07 20.86
CA TRP A 777 19.37 11.68 20.50
C TRP A 777 17.96 11.22 20.91
N SER A 778 17.05 12.15 21.24
CA SER A 778 15.66 11.84 21.57
C SER A 778 15.02 10.93 20.52
N ARG A 779 14.17 10.00 21.00
CA ARG A 779 13.29 9.19 20.14
C ARG A 779 12.04 9.95 19.73
N MET A 780 11.62 10.96 20.52
CA MET A 780 10.53 11.86 20.11
C MET A 780 11.05 12.71 18.97
N PRO A 781 10.47 12.61 17.76
CA PRO A 781 10.97 13.33 16.62
C PRO A 781 10.37 14.74 16.60
N ASP A 782 10.99 15.63 15.82
CA ASP A 782 10.51 16.99 15.69
C ASP A 782 9.53 17.08 14.52
N PHE A 783 8.27 17.43 14.83
CA PHE A 783 7.24 17.61 13.81
C PHE A 783 7.23 19.06 13.27
N GLY A 784 8.07 19.97 13.77
CA GLY A 784 8.01 21.40 13.44
C GLY A 784 6.65 21.99 13.81
N LEU A 785 6.16 21.68 15.01
CA LEU A 785 4.85 22.11 15.48
C LEU A 785 4.84 23.62 15.71
N THR A 786 3.75 24.26 15.29
CA THR A 786 3.45 25.62 15.72
C THR A 786 3.10 25.64 17.22
N GLU A 787 3.18 26.82 17.84
CA GLU A 787 2.77 27.02 19.23
C GLU A 787 1.32 26.53 19.48
N LEU A 788 0.38 26.88 18.61
CA LEU A 788 -1.02 26.45 18.69
C LEU A 788 -1.18 24.92 18.58
N GLU A 789 -0.46 24.26 17.68
CA GLU A 789 -0.48 22.80 17.56
C GLU A 789 0.06 22.15 18.84
N ALA A 790 1.19 22.63 19.36
CA ALA A 790 1.82 22.11 20.57
C ALA A 790 0.93 22.31 21.82
N ASP A 791 0.28 23.47 21.95
CA ASP A 791 -0.63 23.78 23.05
C ASP A 791 -1.88 22.91 23.02
N SER A 792 -2.48 22.73 21.86
CA SER A 792 -3.67 21.87 21.72
C SER A 792 -3.39 20.39 22.05
N LEU A 793 -2.22 19.88 21.68
CA LEU A 793 -1.75 18.54 22.04
C LEU A 793 -1.49 18.44 23.54
N SER A 794 -0.79 19.44 24.11
CA SER A 794 -0.52 19.53 25.55
C SER A 794 -1.81 19.51 26.37
N ASN A 795 -2.85 20.23 25.91
CA ASN A 795 -4.17 20.23 26.56
C ASN A 795 -4.81 18.84 26.59
N VAL A 796 -4.87 18.14 25.46
CA VAL A 796 -5.48 16.79 25.41
C VAL A 796 -4.70 15.78 26.24
N ILE A 797 -3.38 15.79 26.14
CA ILE A 797 -2.51 14.91 26.94
C ILE A 797 -2.77 15.13 28.42
N THR A 798 -2.81 16.39 28.89
CA THR A 798 -2.97 16.69 30.32
C THR A 798 -4.39 16.46 30.84
N GLN A 799 -5.44 16.66 30.03
CA GLN A 799 -6.83 16.44 30.45
C GLN A 799 -7.20 14.96 30.53
N ARG A 800 -6.81 14.12 29.56
CA ARG A 800 -7.20 12.69 29.51
C ARG A 800 -6.49 11.82 30.55
N ILE A 801 -5.34 12.26 31.06
CA ILE A 801 -4.60 11.54 32.12
C ILE A 801 -5.37 11.54 33.46
N ASP A 802 -6.32 12.46 33.67
CA ASP A 802 -6.97 12.68 34.97
C ASP A 802 -7.93 11.59 35.44
N GLU A 803 -8.37 10.70 34.57
CA GLU A 803 -9.35 9.64 34.90
C GLU A 803 -8.74 8.44 35.66
N GLY A 804 -7.43 8.42 35.91
CA GLY A 804 -6.74 7.26 36.51
C GLY A 804 -5.63 7.56 37.53
N LYS A 805 -5.69 8.65 38.29
CA LYS A 805 -4.61 9.10 39.20
C LYS A 805 -4.18 8.02 40.21
N GLN A 806 -2.89 7.67 40.21
CA GLN A 806 -2.25 7.13 41.42
C GLN A 806 -1.99 8.27 42.42
N PRO A 807 -2.16 8.06 43.74
CA PRO A 807 -1.86 9.08 44.73
C PRO A 807 -0.36 9.44 44.68
N PRO A 808 0.00 10.74 44.66
CA PRO A 808 1.39 11.17 44.60
C PRO A 808 2.16 10.65 45.81
N MET A 809 3.37 10.14 45.58
CA MET A 809 4.24 9.67 46.65
C MET A 809 4.60 10.87 47.56
N LYS A 810 4.33 10.75 48.86
CA LYS A 810 4.73 11.77 49.83
C LYS A 810 6.25 11.78 49.97
N LEU A 811 6.89 12.82 49.45
CA LEU A 811 8.34 13.02 49.50
C LEU A 811 8.71 14.06 50.57
N PRO A 812 9.82 13.87 51.31
CA PRO A 812 10.31 14.88 52.24
C PRO A 812 10.95 16.07 51.50
N ALA A 813 11.18 17.18 52.21
CA ALA A 813 11.90 18.34 51.68
C ALA A 813 13.39 18.00 51.49
N GLY A 814 13.97 18.37 50.35
CA GLY A 814 15.36 18.06 50.00
C GLY A 814 16.38 19.11 50.45
N ASP A 815 17.62 18.67 50.70
CA ASP A 815 18.82 19.49 50.94
C ASP A 815 19.70 19.57 49.68
N THR A 816 19.86 20.77 49.13
CA THR A 816 20.65 21.06 47.92
C THR A 816 22.13 20.65 48.04
N ALA A 817 22.78 20.91 49.18
CA ALA A 817 24.20 20.64 49.36
C ALA A 817 24.47 19.14 49.50
N ARG A 818 23.58 18.43 50.21
CA ARG A 818 23.61 16.96 50.25
C ARG A 818 23.30 16.36 48.88
N GLY A 819 22.32 16.91 48.17
CA GLY A 819 21.94 16.52 46.81
C GLY A 819 23.09 16.60 45.81
N GLN A 820 23.88 17.69 45.85
CA GLN A 820 25.04 17.85 44.98
C GLN A 820 26.10 16.75 45.20
N LYS A 821 26.39 16.43 46.48
CA LYS A 821 27.31 15.34 46.83
C LYS A 821 26.77 13.98 46.40
N LEU A 822 25.48 13.74 46.62
CA LEU A 822 24.80 12.51 46.23
C LEU A 822 24.83 12.31 44.71
N PHE A 823 24.54 13.35 43.92
CA PHE A 823 24.58 13.32 42.46
C PHE A 823 25.93 12.84 41.91
N ALA A 824 27.04 13.28 42.51
CA ALA A 824 28.37 12.79 42.16
C ALA A 824 28.58 11.34 42.62
N SER A 825 28.24 11.01 43.87
CA SER A 825 28.47 9.67 44.45
C SER A 825 27.60 8.56 43.85
N LEU A 826 26.43 8.89 43.32
CA LEU A 826 25.53 7.97 42.62
C LEU A 826 25.95 7.74 41.16
N GLY A 827 27.02 8.41 40.70
CA GLY A 827 27.53 8.25 39.34
C GLY A 827 26.69 8.94 38.27
N CYS A 828 25.78 9.85 38.63
CA CYS A 828 24.92 10.55 37.66
C CYS A 828 25.74 11.30 36.59
N ARG A 829 26.93 11.80 36.97
CA ARG A 829 27.92 12.43 36.08
C ARG A 829 28.46 11.52 34.97
N GLN A 830 28.36 10.19 35.07
CA GLN A 830 28.83 9.30 34.00
C GLN A 830 27.98 9.43 32.72
N CYS A 831 26.75 9.91 32.86
CA CYS A 831 25.82 10.03 31.74
C CYS A 831 25.30 11.47 31.57
N HIS A 832 25.03 12.18 32.66
CA HIS A 832 24.35 13.48 32.63
C HIS A 832 25.32 14.66 32.83
N ARG A 833 25.16 15.67 31.98
CA ARG A 833 25.83 16.97 32.12
C ARG A 833 24.94 17.94 32.88
N VAL A 834 25.51 18.71 33.80
CA VAL A 834 24.83 19.79 34.55
C VAL A 834 25.39 21.18 34.24
N SER A 835 26.50 21.25 33.48
CA SER A 835 27.12 22.49 33.02
C SER A 835 27.68 22.31 31.61
N ARG A 836 27.67 23.38 30.80
CA ARG A 836 28.20 23.37 29.43
C ARG A 836 29.72 23.17 29.37
N ASN A 837 30.44 23.65 30.38
CA ASN A 837 31.91 23.64 30.38
C ASN A 837 32.52 22.40 31.04
N GLU A 838 31.69 21.45 31.48
CA GLU A 838 32.17 20.25 32.18
C GLU A 838 32.01 19.00 31.29
N PRO A 839 33.10 18.34 30.89
CA PRO A 839 33.02 17.09 30.13
C PRO A 839 32.58 15.93 31.03
N LEU A 840 31.97 14.90 30.42
CA LEU A 840 31.66 13.66 31.13
C LEU A 840 32.95 12.95 31.56
N PRO A 841 33.00 12.32 32.74
CA PRO A 841 34.17 11.58 33.18
C PRO A 841 34.42 10.32 32.32
N GLN A 842 35.68 9.91 32.25
CA GLN A 842 36.09 8.68 31.56
C GLN A 842 35.57 7.43 32.29
N PRO A 843 35.35 6.30 31.59
CA PRO A 843 34.91 5.05 32.20
C PRO A 843 35.98 4.50 33.18
N HIS A 844 35.51 4.10 34.35
CA HIS A 844 36.37 3.69 35.47
C HIS A 844 36.40 2.17 35.69
N LEU A 845 35.43 1.41 35.15
CA LEU A 845 35.39 -0.06 35.29
C LEU A 845 36.21 -0.76 34.19
N PRO A 846 36.81 -1.92 34.47
CA PRO A 846 37.54 -2.70 33.47
C PRO A 846 36.63 -3.22 32.36
N SER A 847 37.25 -3.67 31.25
CA SER A 847 36.54 -4.33 30.16
C SER A 847 35.90 -5.65 30.62
N VAL A 848 34.69 -5.89 30.09
CA VAL A 848 33.82 -7.03 30.35
C VAL A 848 33.88 -8.11 29.25
N PHE A 849 34.57 -7.83 28.14
CA PHE A 849 34.72 -8.79 27.05
C PHE A 849 35.64 -9.96 27.43
N GLY A 850 35.34 -11.16 26.94
CA GLY A 850 36.13 -12.37 27.17
C GLY A 850 36.07 -12.94 28.59
N LYS A 851 35.15 -12.46 29.44
CA LYS A 851 34.96 -12.92 30.82
C LYS A 851 33.54 -13.47 31.00
N LEU A 852 33.38 -14.63 31.64
CA LEU A 852 32.06 -15.06 32.11
C LEU A 852 31.69 -14.18 33.31
N VAL A 853 30.86 -13.16 33.07
CA VAL A 853 30.48 -12.21 34.11
C VAL A 853 29.31 -12.78 34.92
N ALA A 854 29.62 -13.48 36.02
CA ALA A 854 28.64 -13.99 36.98
C ALA A 854 28.29 -12.98 38.10
N HIS A 855 28.57 -11.69 37.88
CA HIS A 855 28.44 -10.62 38.88
C HIS A 855 27.83 -9.35 38.26
N GLY A 856 27.24 -8.48 39.08
CA GLY A 856 26.67 -7.21 38.63
C GLY A 856 25.34 -7.32 37.88
N CYS A 857 25.10 -6.45 36.89
CA CYS A 857 23.79 -6.28 36.23
C CYS A 857 23.31 -7.49 35.41
N LEU A 858 24.13 -8.55 35.28
CA LEU A 858 23.80 -9.77 34.54
C LEU A 858 23.33 -10.93 35.43
N THR A 859 23.17 -10.71 36.74
CA THR A 859 22.74 -11.73 37.72
C THR A 859 21.22 -11.76 37.94
N ASP A 860 20.69 -12.93 38.29
CA ASP A 860 19.31 -13.12 38.80
C ASP A 860 19.28 -12.71 40.29
N GLY A 861 18.73 -11.53 40.59
CA GLY A 861 18.80 -10.79 41.87
C GLY A 861 18.88 -11.59 43.20
N GLU A 862 19.93 -11.33 43.97
CA GLU A 862 19.94 -10.51 45.20
C GLU A 862 21.42 -10.09 45.36
N HIS A 863 21.72 -8.79 45.38
CA HIS A 863 23.09 -8.33 45.55
C HIS A 863 23.59 -8.69 46.95
N GLY A 864 24.25 -9.84 47.09
CA GLY A 864 24.99 -10.20 48.28
C GLY A 864 26.06 -9.14 48.56
N SER A 865 25.89 -8.39 49.65
CA SER A 865 26.96 -7.87 50.52
C SER A 865 28.18 -7.17 49.88
N SER A 866 28.08 -6.66 48.66
CA SER A 866 29.20 -5.97 48.00
C SER A 866 29.09 -4.48 48.27
N THR A 867 30.14 -3.90 48.85
CA THR A 867 30.33 -2.47 49.13
C THR A 867 30.35 -1.57 47.89
N THR A 868 30.16 -2.14 46.69
CA THR A 868 30.19 -1.43 45.40
C THR A 868 28.76 -1.30 44.86
N ARG A 869 28.23 -0.07 44.79
CA ARG A 869 26.88 0.20 44.24
C ARG A 869 26.85 -0.06 42.74
N ILE A 870 26.11 -1.08 42.31
CA ILE A 870 25.92 -1.44 40.89
C ILE A 870 24.56 -0.90 40.43
N PRO A 871 24.46 -0.16 39.31
CA PRO A 871 23.18 0.35 38.83
C PRO A 871 22.23 -0.78 38.38
N GLU A 872 20.96 -0.69 38.78
CA GLU A 872 19.97 -1.74 38.51
C GLU A 872 19.17 -1.43 37.24
N PHE A 873 19.40 -2.20 36.18
CA PHE A 873 18.70 -2.03 34.90
C PHE A 873 17.48 -2.93 34.74
N HIS A 874 17.20 -3.83 35.69
CA HIS A 874 16.08 -4.79 35.63
C HIS A 874 16.02 -5.55 34.30
N PHE A 875 17.16 -6.12 33.86
CA PHE A 875 17.20 -6.91 32.64
C PHE A 875 16.46 -8.23 32.83
N ASN A 876 15.55 -8.55 31.90
CA ASN A 876 14.88 -9.85 31.90
C ASN A 876 15.85 -10.98 31.45
N PRO A 877 15.49 -12.27 31.63
CA PRO A 877 16.37 -13.38 31.28
C PRO A 877 16.84 -13.37 29.81
N ALA A 878 15.97 -13.00 28.86
CA ALA A 878 16.31 -12.92 27.44
C ALA A 878 17.35 -11.81 27.17
N GLN A 879 17.18 -10.63 27.79
CA GLN A 879 18.12 -9.51 27.68
C GLN A 879 19.49 -9.85 28.26
N ARG A 880 19.53 -10.57 29.39
CA ARG A 880 20.79 -11.05 29.98
C ARG A 880 21.47 -12.08 29.09
N SER A 881 20.71 -13.01 28.52
CA SER A 881 21.22 -14.02 27.59
C SER A 881 21.90 -13.42 26.35
N VAL A 882 21.23 -12.47 25.67
CA VAL A 882 21.82 -11.84 24.46
C VAL A 882 23.06 -11.00 24.80
N LEU A 883 23.05 -10.27 25.93
CA LEU A 883 24.24 -9.56 26.38
C LEU A 883 25.40 -10.50 26.68
N GLN A 884 25.16 -11.61 27.38
CA GLN A 884 26.20 -12.59 27.68
C GLN A 884 26.75 -13.24 26.41
N ALA A 885 25.90 -13.53 25.41
CA ALA A 885 26.34 -14.02 24.11
C ALA A 885 27.27 -13.02 23.41
N PHE A 886 26.92 -11.73 23.42
CA PHE A 886 27.76 -10.70 22.84
C PHE A 886 29.10 -10.51 23.58
N LEU A 887 29.12 -10.57 24.92
CA LEU A 887 30.36 -10.38 25.70
C LEU A 887 31.39 -11.50 25.50
N ARG A 888 30.99 -12.64 24.93
CA ARG A 888 31.90 -13.72 24.50
C ARG A 888 32.57 -13.44 23.16
N THR A 889 32.13 -12.41 22.43
CA THR A 889 32.73 -11.95 21.18
C THR A 889 33.87 -10.95 21.43
N ASP A 890 34.45 -10.41 20.36
CA ASP A 890 35.51 -9.39 20.42
C ASP A 890 34.91 -7.98 20.47
N GLU A 891 35.43 -7.11 21.34
CA GLU A 891 35.00 -5.72 21.46
C GLU A 891 35.18 -4.92 20.15
N ARG A 892 36.13 -5.33 19.29
CA ARG A 892 36.36 -4.73 17.96
C ARG A 892 35.15 -4.79 17.05
N THR A 893 34.22 -5.72 17.28
CA THR A 893 32.95 -5.76 16.54
C THR A 893 32.12 -4.48 16.74
N LEU A 894 32.30 -3.73 17.82
CA LEU A 894 31.69 -2.41 18.03
C LEU A 894 32.19 -1.35 17.03
N ALA A 895 33.35 -1.59 16.41
CA ALA A 895 34.02 -0.76 15.41
C ALA A 895 34.01 -1.37 14.00
N SER A 896 33.01 -2.20 13.71
CA SER A 896 32.79 -2.82 12.39
C SER A 896 31.35 -2.60 11.92
N ASP A 897 30.78 -1.44 12.21
CA ASP A 897 29.44 -1.06 11.75
C ASP A 897 29.47 -0.50 10.33
N THR A 898 28.39 -0.77 9.59
CA THR A 898 28.20 -0.27 8.22
C THR A 898 26.96 0.62 8.16
N PRO A 899 26.91 1.62 7.26
CA PRO A 899 25.77 2.53 7.19
C PRO A 899 24.41 1.82 6.97
N ASP A 900 24.38 0.73 6.19
CA ASP A 900 23.16 -0.06 5.97
C ASP A 900 22.74 -0.88 7.20
N ALA A 901 23.68 -1.28 8.07
CA ALA A 901 23.35 -1.86 9.35
C ALA A 901 22.79 -0.78 10.31
N THR A 902 23.41 0.41 10.34
CA THR A 902 22.94 1.55 11.13
C THR A 902 21.52 1.96 10.75
N SER A 903 21.20 2.13 9.45
CA SER A 903 19.86 2.54 9.02
C SER A 903 18.79 1.53 9.39
N ARG A 904 19.06 0.23 9.29
CA ARG A 904 18.12 -0.83 9.71
C ARG A 904 17.79 -0.72 11.20
N ARG A 905 18.80 -0.52 12.04
CA ARG A 905 18.59 -0.32 13.49
C ARG A 905 17.79 0.94 13.78
N PHE A 906 18.10 2.05 13.10
CA PHE A 906 17.38 3.31 13.30
C PHE A 906 15.94 3.26 12.78
N VAL A 907 15.67 2.61 11.65
CA VAL A 907 14.29 2.42 11.18
C VAL A 907 13.47 1.60 12.18
N ALA A 908 14.07 0.56 12.78
CA ALA A 908 13.42 -0.23 13.82
C ALA A 908 13.25 0.57 15.13
N GLU A 909 14.28 1.28 15.58
CA GLU A 909 14.27 2.07 16.82
C GLU A 909 13.28 3.23 16.77
N LEU A 910 13.20 3.93 15.64
CA LEU A 910 12.30 5.05 15.39
C LEU A 910 10.90 4.61 14.94
N ARG A 911 10.70 3.28 14.77
CA ARG A 911 9.42 2.66 14.45
C ARG A 911 8.79 3.18 13.15
N CYS A 912 9.59 3.39 12.11
CA CYS A 912 9.06 3.92 10.85
C CYS A 912 7.96 3.03 10.25
N ALA A 913 7.97 1.71 10.53
CA ALA A 913 6.97 0.74 10.10
C ALA A 913 5.57 0.94 10.72
N VAL A 914 5.46 1.72 11.80
CA VAL A 914 4.15 2.09 12.36
C VAL A 914 3.37 2.96 11.39
N CYS A 915 4.07 3.85 10.69
CA CYS A 915 3.46 4.79 9.75
C CYS A 915 3.63 4.31 8.29
N HIS A 916 4.79 3.77 7.94
CA HIS A 916 5.13 3.45 6.55
C HIS A 916 5.12 1.95 6.27
N PRO A 917 4.50 1.50 5.16
CA PRO A 917 4.72 0.15 4.67
C PRO A 917 6.16 -0.02 4.19
N ARG A 918 6.72 -1.22 4.38
CA ARG A 918 8.09 -1.57 3.99
C ARG A 918 8.22 -3.07 3.77
N ASP A 919 8.80 -3.47 2.64
CA ASP A 919 9.17 -4.85 2.30
C ASP A 919 7.98 -5.82 2.36
N GLY A 920 6.80 -5.37 1.92
CA GLY A 920 5.55 -6.12 1.96
C GLY A 920 4.81 -6.08 3.31
N ARG A 921 5.38 -5.44 4.35
CA ARG A 921 4.68 -5.23 5.64
C ARG A 921 3.84 -3.97 5.60
N MET A 922 2.64 -4.04 6.18
CA MET A 922 1.73 -2.90 6.32
C MET A 922 2.16 -1.93 7.43
N SER A 923 1.69 -0.70 7.29
CA SER A 923 1.64 0.29 8.36
C SER A 923 0.66 -0.17 9.45
N LEU A 924 1.04 -0.04 10.72
CA LEU A 924 0.17 -0.35 11.87
C LEU A 924 -0.83 0.77 12.19
N LEU A 925 -0.54 2.01 11.76
CA LEU A 925 -1.34 3.20 12.09
C LEU A 925 -2.82 3.08 11.67
N PRO A 926 -3.20 2.55 10.49
CA PRO A 926 -4.60 2.38 10.14
C PRO A 926 -5.38 1.45 11.08
N GLU A 927 -4.75 0.40 11.62
CA GLU A 927 -5.38 -0.50 12.60
C GLU A 927 -5.56 0.21 13.94
N ILE A 928 -4.51 0.89 14.43
CA ILE A 928 -4.57 1.67 15.66
C ILE A 928 -5.66 2.76 15.60
N LEU A 929 -5.77 3.48 14.48
CA LEU A 929 -6.81 4.49 14.29
C LEU A 929 -8.22 3.89 14.21
N ALA A 930 -8.36 2.68 13.66
CA ALA A 930 -9.65 2.01 13.60
C ALA A 930 -10.10 1.49 14.97
N GLU A 931 -9.17 1.03 15.80
CA GLU A 931 -9.45 0.47 17.13
C GLU A 931 -9.60 1.56 18.20
N GLU A 932 -8.77 2.61 18.17
CA GLU A 932 -8.66 3.61 19.25
C GLU A 932 -8.95 5.05 18.79
N GLY A 933 -9.17 5.30 17.51
CA GLY A 933 -9.43 6.65 16.99
C GLY A 933 -10.82 7.16 17.37
N GLU A 934 -10.89 8.40 17.88
CA GLU A 934 -12.12 9.03 18.33
C GLU A 934 -12.65 10.05 17.31
N THR A 935 -11.85 10.50 16.33
CA THR A 935 -12.34 11.46 15.33
C THR A 935 -13.10 10.82 14.16
N GLY A 936 -13.10 9.48 14.05
CA GLY A 936 -13.81 8.73 13.01
C GLY A 936 -13.25 8.92 11.59
N ARG A 937 -12.01 9.39 11.46
CA ARG A 937 -11.38 9.67 10.16
C ARG A 937 -10.56 8.47 9.66
N PRO A 938 -10.66 8.10 8.38
CA PRO A 938 -9.79 7.06 7.81
C PRO A 938 -8.35 7.56 7.72
N SER A 939 -7.40 6.65 7.91
CA SER A 939 -5.96 6.93 7.74
C SER A 939 -5.64 7.36 6.30
N GLU A 940 -4.73 8.33 6.15
CA GLU A 940 -4.16 8.67 4.84
C GLU A 940 -3.20 7.55 4.39
N ILE A 941 -3.10 7.34 3.06
CA ILE A 941 -2.13 6.39 2.48
C ILE A 941 -0.73 7.02 2.56
N LEU A 942 0.16 6.37 3.31
CA LEU A 942 1.52 6.86 3.53
C LEU A 942 2.52 6.25 2.53
N PRO A 943 3.61 6.97 2.19
CA PRO A 943 4.58 6.51 1.20
C PRO A 943 5.29 5.23 1.63
N ASN A 944 5.46 4.29 0.69
CA ASN A 944 6.21 3.05 0.93
C ASN A 944 7.74 3.31 1.03
N LEU A 945 8.40 2.72 2.03
CA LEU A 945 9.84 2.88 2.28
C LEU A 945 10.73 1.81 1.61
N THR A 946 10.15 0.77 1.01
CA THR A 946 10.88 -0.35 0.39
C THR A 946 11.98 0.13 -0.54
N TRP A 947 11.64 1.06 -1.43
CA TRP A 947 12.53 1.59 -2.48
C TRP A 947 13.12 2.96 -2.14
N ALA A 948 12.99 3.45 -0.90
CA ALA A 948 13.32 4.84 -0.57
C ALA A 948 14.78 5.21 -0.90
N GLY A 949 15.73 4.31 -0.65
CA GLY A 949 17.14 4.56 -0.88
C GLY A 949 17.60 4.52 -2.34
N GLU A 950 16.90 3.79 -3.20
CA GLU A 950 17.14 3.82 -4.64
C GLU A 950 16.35 4.93 -5.33
N LYS A 951 15.20 5.30 -4.78
CA LYS A 951 14.34 6.35 -5.30
C LYS A 951 14.90 7.75 -5.05
N LEU A 952 15.37 8.01 -3.83
CA LEU A 952 15.65 9.35 -3.37
C LEU A 952 17.15 9.67 -3.36
N HIS A 953 17.49 10.92 -3.62
CA HIS A 953 18.85 11.42 -3.42
C HIS A 953 19.22 11.47 -1.93
N VAL A 954 20.45 11.07 -1.58
CA VAL A 954 20.97 11.04 -0.20
C VAL A 954 20.97 12.44 0.39
N ALA A 955 21.41 13.45 -0.36
CA ALA A 955 21.41 14.85 0.09
C ALA A 955 19.98 15.33 0.37
N TRP A 956 19.02 14.95 -0.47
CA TRP A 956 17.61 15.32 -0.29
C TRP A 956 16.99 14.62 0.93
N VAL A 957 17.25 13.33 1.12
CA VAL A 957 16.78 12.59 2.31
C VAL A 957 17.40 13.16 3.57
N HIS A 958 18.68 13.52 3.55
CA HIS A 958 19.34 14.20 4.66
C HIS A 958 18.62 15.50 5.00
N SER A 959 18.37 16.38 4.02
CA SER A 959 17.64 17.64 4.22
C SER A 959 16.21 17.42 4.72
N LEU A 960 15.52 16.38 4.24
CA LEU A 960 14.18 16.03 4.72
C LEU A 960 14.24 15.63 6.20
N LEU A 961 15.13 14.72 6.57
CA LEU A 961 15.22 14.18 7.93
C LEU A 961 15.89 15.16 8.91
N SER A 962 16.64 16.15 8.44
CA SER A 962 17.19 17.21 9.28
C SER A 962 16.22 18.39 9.47
N GLY A 963 15.11 18.43 8.73
CA GLY A 963 14.16 19.55 8.76
C GLY A 963 14.62 20.78 7.96
N GLN A 964 15.50 20.58 6.96
CA GLN A 964 16.13 21.65 6.16
C GLN A 964 15.52 21.83 4.76
N ILE A 965 14.46 21.09 4.41
CA ILE A 965 13.74 21.31 3.15
C ILE A 965 12.92 22.60 3.20
N ALA A 966 12.94 23.37 2.11
CA ALA A 966 12.19 24.64 2.01
C ALA A 966 10.67 24.42 2.00
N GLU A 967 10.20 23.40 1.28
CA GLU A 967 8.78 23.11 1.11
C GLU A 967 8.47 21.63 1.34
N ARG A 968 7.29 21.37 1.94
CA ARG A 968 6.79 20.00 2.10
C ARG A 968 6.43 19.44 0.72
N PRO A 969 6.88 18.22 0.37
CA PRO A 969 6.54 17.62 -0.93
C PRO A 969 5.06 17.31 -1.11
N ARG A 970 4.31 17.21 -0.01
CA ARG A 970 2.88 16.88 0.04
C ARG A 970 2.16 17.80 1.03
N PRO A 971 1.99 19.10 0.73
CA PRO A 971 1.41 20.06 1.67
C PRO A 971 -0.06 19.77 2.01
N TRP A 972 -0.77 19.00 1.19
CA TRP A 972 -2.16 18.59 1.42
C TRP A 972 -2.32 17.45 2.45
N MET A 973 -1.25 16.75 2.82
CA MET A 973 -1.32 15.68 3.82
C MET A 973 -1.39 16.25 5.23
N LYS A 974 -2.26 15.67 6.06
CA LYS A 974 -2.37 16.01 7.48
C LYS A 974 -1.25 15.37 8.29
N LEU A 975 -0.93 14.13 7.97
CA LEU A 975 0.24 13.41 8.50
C LEU A 975 1.52 14.07 8.01
N ARG A 976 2.42 14.34 8.95
CA ARG A 976 3.68 15.04 8.69
C ARG A 976 4.85 14.10 8.90
N MET A 977 5.74 14.01 7.91
CA MET A 977 7.02 13.33 8.08
C MET A 977 7.84 14.11 9.10
N PRO A 978 8.23 13.52 10.24
CA PRO A 978 8.95 14.25 11.27
C PRO A 978 10.47 14.21 11.02
N ASN A 979 11.19 15.09 11.70
CA ASN A 979 12.62 15.28 11.60
C ASN A 979 13.36 14.46 12.67
N PHE A 980 14.53 13.95 12.31
CA PHE A 980 15.46 13.20 13.15
C PHE A 980 16.90 13.74 13.01
N PRO A 981 17.21 14.98 13.40
CA PRO A 981 18.47 15.64 13.03
C PRO A 981 19.74 14.85 13.39
N ALA A 982 19.82 14.29 14.60
CA ALA A 982 20.98 13.50 15.05
C ALA A 982 21.20 12.19 14.27
N ARG A 983 20.17 11.68 13.58
CA ARG A 983 20.20 10.42 12.82
C ARG A 983 20.06 10.64 11.31
N ALA A 984 19.81 11.87 10.85
CA ALA A 984 19.48 12.20 9.47
C ALA A 984 20.54 11.72 8.48
N LYS A 985 21.82 11.97 8.78
CA LYS A 985 22.94 11.54 7.94
C LYS A 985 23.03 10.03 7.80
N SER A 986 23.06 9.32 8.93
CA SER A 986 23.16 7.85 8.94
C SER A 986 21.96 7.17 8.27
N LEU A 987 20.74 7.72 8.44
CA LEU A 987 19.56 7.23 7.76
C LEU A 987 19.63 7.47 6.25
N ALA A 988 20.00 8.67 5.82
CA ALA A 988 20.09 9.02 4.40
C ALA A 988 21.13 8.15 3.67
N GLU A 989 22.35 8.06 4.22
CA GLU A 989 23.42 7.23 3.66
C GLU A 989 23.04 5.75 3.71
N GLY A 990 22.58 5.25 4.86
CA GLY A 990 22.28 3.84 5.06
C GLY A 990 21.12 3.34 4.18
N LEU A 991 20.05 4.11 3.99
CA LEU A 991 18.96 3.73 3.09
C LEU A 991 19.46 3.51 1.64
N ALA A 992 20.36 4.36 1.15
CA ALA A 992 20.99 4.18 -0.16
C ALA A 992 21.90 2.94 -0.18
N ARG A 993 22.70 2.72 0.87
CA ARG A 993 23.61 1.57 1.00
C ARG A 993 22.90 0.22 1.06
N GLU A 994 21.70 0.19 1.64
CA GLU A 994 20.83 -1.00 1.60
C GLU A 994 20.42 -1.40 0.17
N HIS A 995 20.51 -0.49 -0.81
CA HIS A 995 20.26 -0.72 -2.23
C HIS A 995 21.56 -0.83 -3.05
N GLY A 996 22.73 -0.97 -2.41
CA GLY A 996 24.02 -1.03 -3.09
C GLY A 996 24.45 0.29 -3.74
N LEU A 997 23.88 1.41 -3.32
CA LEU A 997 24.23 2.75 -3.81
C LEU A 997 25.13 3.49 -2.82
N SER A 998 26.04 4.32 -3.35
CA SER A 998 26.85 5.28 -2.58
C SER A 998 26.16 6.65 -2.48
N SER A 999 26.93 7.68 -2.13
CA SER A 999 26.56 9.09 -2.28
C SER A 999 25.94 9.37 -3.65
N ASP A 1000 25.17 10.46 -3.74
CA ASP A 1000 24.51 10.85 -4.98
C ASP A 1000 25.51 10.94 -6.14
N PRO A 1001 25.18 10.36 -7.31
CA PRO A 1001 25.98 10.63 -8.49
C PRO A 1001 25.97 12.14 -8.76
N PRO A 1002 27.01 12.69 -9.42
CA PRO A 1002 26.92 14.05 -9.93
C PRO A 1002 25.65 14.18 -10.78
N PRO A 1003 24.94 15.33 -10.75
CA PRO A 1003 23.76 15.53 -11.60
C PRO A 1003 24.10 15.19 -13.06
N ARG A 1004 23.34 14.26 -13.67
CA ARG A 1004 23.40 13.99 -15.13
C ARG A 1004 22.98 15.27 -15.91
N PRO A 1005 23.34 15.40 -17.22
CA PRO A 1005 23.69 16.68 -17.82
C PRO A 1005 22.51 17.66 -17.91
N ASN A 1006 22.83 18.93 -18.19
CA ASN A 1006 21.85 19.96 -18.58
C ASN A 1006 20.81 19.37 -19.54
N ALA A 1007 19.55 19.79 -19.41
CA ALA A 1007 18.48 19.36 -20.28
C ALA A 1007 18.90 19.49 -21.75
N ASP A 1008 18.73 18.41 -22.53
CA ASP A 1008 18.81 18.47 -23.98
C ASP A 1008 17.60 19.30 -24.43
N PRO A 1009 17.79 20.46 -25.09
CA PRO A 1009 16.69 21.35 -25.44
C PRO A 1009 15.65 20.71 -26.36
N ASP A 1010 16.08 19.89 -27.31
CA ASP A 1010 15.18 19.26 -28.29
C ASP A 1010 14.32 18.19 -27.60
N LEU A 1011 14.94 17.38 -26.73
CA LEU A 1011 14.21 16.41 -25.93
C LEU A 1011 13.32 17.07 -24.88
N ALA A 1012 13.73 18.21 -24.32
CA ALA A 1012 12.92 18.96 -23.36
C ALA A 1012 11.67 19.55 -24.02
N GLU A 1013 11.75 20.05 -25.25
CA GLU A 1013 10.58 20.54 -26.00
C GLU A 1013 9.58 19.39 -26.26
N ILE A 1014 10.08 18.22 -26.69
CA ILE A 1014 9.25 17.02 -26.87
C ILE A 1014 8.62 16.60 -25.53
N GLY A 1015 9.41 16.59 -24.45
CA GLY A 1015 8.98 16.23 -23.11
C GLY A 1015 7.90 17.17 -22.57
N GLU A 1016 8.00 18.47 -22.84
CA GLU A 1016 7.00 19.47 -22.47
C GLU A 1016 5.66 19.17 -23.13
N VAL A 1017 5.67 18.91 -24.44
CA VAL A 1017 4.46 18.57 -25.20
C VAL A 1017 3.82 17.29 -24.62
N LEU A 1018 4.63 16.25 -24.38
CA LEU A 1018 4.16 14.99 -23.82
C LEU A 1018 3.53 15.17 -22.43
N ALA A 1019 4.16 15.96 -21.56
CA ALA A 1019 3.77 16.11 -20.16
C ALA A 1019 2.60 17.09 -19.93
N THR A 1020 2.42 18.10 -20.78
CA THR A 1020 1.52 19.23 -20.50
C THR A 1020 0.29 19.31 -21.40
N ARG A 1021 0.31 18.69 -22.59
CA ARG A 1021 -0.75 18.85 -23.59
C ARG A 1021 -1.87 17.83 -23.40
N ALA A 1022 -3.11 18.32 -23.38
CA ALA A 1022 -4.30 17.47 -23.38
C ALA A 1022 -4.29 16.50 -24.59
N GLY A 1023 -4.56 15.23 -24.33
CA GLY A 1023 -4.52 14.16 -25.34
C GLY A 1023 -3.15 13.47 -25.50
N MET A 1024 -2.09 13.99 -24.87
CA MET A 1024 -0.79 13.31 -24.76
C MET A 1024 -0.74 12.43 -23.49
N LEU A 1025 0.43 12.30 -22.85
CA LEU A 1025 0.53 11.66 -21.53
C LEU A 1025 -0.22 12.48 -20.47
N ASP A 1026 -0.17 13.82 -20.59
CA ASP A 1026 -0.93 14.79 -19.79
C ASP A 1026 -0.74 14.59 -18.28
N CYS A 1027 0.52 14.67 -17.85
CA CYS A 1027 0.92 14.51 -16.45
C CYS A 1027 0.28 15.57 -15.54
N ARG A 1028 -0.11 16.73 -16.11
CA ARG A 1028 -0.77 17.83 -15.39
C ARG A 1028 -2.13 17.46 -14.83
N GLN A 1029 -2.79 16.40 -15.31
CA GLN A 1029 -4.04 15.94 -14.69
C GLN A 1029 -3.86 15.63 -13.21
N CYS A 1030 -2.68 15.14 -12.82
CA CYS A 1030 -2.38 14.79 -11.45
C CYS A 1030 -1.30 15.68 -10.83
N HIS A 1031 -0.29 16.10 -11.58
CA HIS A 1031 0.90 16.77 -11.04
C HIS A 1031 0.90 18.28 -11.28
N PRO A 1032 1.24 19.10 -10.27
CA PRO A 1032 1.72 20.46 -10.51
C PRO A 1032 3.09 20.43 -11.21
N ILE A 1033 3.37 21.46 -12.02
CA ILE A 1033 4.66 21.61 -12.72
C ILE A 1033 5.14 23.05 -12.54
N GLY A 1034 6.08 23.25 -11.60
CA GLY A 1034 6.52 24.60 -11.23
C GLY A 1034 5.36 25.38 -10.61
N SER A 1035 5.07 26.55 -11.16
CA SER A 1035 3.92 27.39 -10.79
C SER A 1035 2.59 26.95 -11.43
N LEU A 1036 2.61 26.00 -12.37
CA LEU A 1036 1.41 25.53 -13.04
C LEU A 1036 0.63 24.56 -12.14
N PRO A 1037 -0.63 24.84 -11.79
CA PRO A 1037 -1.44 23.95 -11.00
C PRO A 1037 -1.87 22.70 -11.82
N PRO A 1038 -2.20 21.60 -11.13
CA PRO A 1038 -2.79 20.43 -11.77
C PRO A 1038 -4.17 20.75 -12.38
N THR A 1039 -4.51 20.07 -13.46
CA THR A 1039 -5.71 20.29 -14.29
C THR A 1039 -6.83 19.27 -14.06
N GLY A 1040 -6.61 18.28 -13.18
CA GLY A 1040 -7.59 17.24 -12.87
C GLY A 1040 -8.83 17.74 -12.13
N ASP A 1041 -9.80 16.85 -11.94
CA ASP A 1041 -11.03 17.14 -11.22
C ASP A 1041 -10.82 17.40 -9.71
N LYS A 1042 -11.87 17.90 -9.04
CA LYS A 1042 -11.82 18.25 -7.61
C LYS A 1042 -11.28 17.14 -6.70
N ASN A 1043 -11.57 15.88 -7.02
CA ASN A 1043 -11.15 14.76 -6.19
C ASN A 1043 -9.68 14.40 -6.42
N THR A 1044 -9.20 14.53 -7.66
CA THR A 1044 -7.78 14.43 -8.00
C THR A 1044 -6.99 15.53 -7.29
N LEU A 1045 -7.57 16.73 -7.21
CA LEU A 1045 -7.00 17.88 -6.49
C LEU A 1045 -7.05 17.77 -4.95
N LEU A 1046 -7.79 16.81 -4.36
CA LEU A 1046 -7.72 16.55 -2.92
C LEU A 1046 -6.38 15.94 -2.50
N ALA A 1047 -5.74 15.19 -3.39
CA ALA A 1047 -4.44 14.59 -3.17
C ALA A 1047 -3.65 14.54 -4.48
N PRO A 1048 -3.15 15.70 -4.96
CA PRO A 1048 -2.44 15.78 -6.22
C PRO A 1048 -1.11 15.01 -6.16
N GLY A 1049 -0.50 14.80 -7.32
CA GLY A 1049 0.86 14.32 -7.45
C GLY A 1049 1.88 15.31 -6.90
N ILE A 1050 3.12 14.86 -6.71
CA ILE A 1050 4.24 15.72 -6.30
C ILE A 1050 4.50 16.79 -7.38
N ASN A 1051 4.77 18.02 -6.97
CA ASN A 1051 5.20 19.08 -7.89
C ASN A 1051 6.51 18.67 -8.57
N PHE A 1052 6.52 18.68 -9.90
CA PHE A 1052 7.69 18.25 -10.67
C PHE A 1052 8.91 19.16 -10.54
N ALA A 1053 8.76 20.39 -10.04
CA ALA A 1053 9.87 21.24 -9.64
C ALA A 1053 10.85 20.54 -8.69
N LEU A 1054 10.36 19.65 -7.81
CA LEU A 1054 11.19 18.93 -6.87
C LEU A 1054 11.95 17.74 -7.50
N THR A 1055 11.63 17.35 -8.74
CA THR A 1055 12.08 16.07 -9.30
C THR A 1055 13.59 15.98 -9.40
N ARG A 1056 14.25 17.02 -9.92
CA ARG A 1056 15.70 17.09 -10.16
C ARG A 1056 16.53 16.84 -8.91
N GLU A 1057 16.14 17.45 -7.80
CA GLU A 1057 16.88 17.34 -6.53
C GLU A 1057 16.47 16.10 -5.73
N ARG A 1058 15.30 15.53 -6.02
CA ARG A 1058 14.68 14.49 -5.19
C ARG A 1058 14.84 13.09 -5.72
N ILE A 1059 14.65 12.85 -7.01
CA ILE A 1059 14.49 11.51 -7.59
C ILE A 1059 15.71 11.12 -8.41
N ARG A 1060 16.22 9.91 -8.19
CA ARG A 1060 17.29 9.33 -9.01
C ARG A 1060 16.75 8.90 -10.37
N TYR A 1061 17.46 9.25 -11.44
CA TYR A 1061 17.09 8.96 -12.82
C TYR A 1061 16.78 7.48 -13.10
N ASP A 1062 17.63 6.56 -12.62
CA ASP A 1062 17.44 5.12 -12.87
C ASP A 1062 16.17 4.56 -12.21
N PHE A 1063 15.76 5.15 -11.08
CA PHE A 1063 14.47 4.83 -10.46
C PHE A 1063 13.32 5.46 -11.26
N TYR A 1064 13.43 6.74 -11.65
CA TYR A 1064 12.42 7.41 -12.48
C TYR A 1064 12.09 6.59 -13.73
N ARG A 1065 13.11 6.16 -14.50
CA ARG A 1065 12.91 5.44 -15.75
C ARG A 1065 12.15 4.14 -15.59
N ARG A 1066 12.43 3.37 -14.52
CA ARG A 1066 11.73 2.12 -14.25
C ARG A 1066 10.34 2.36 -13.70
N PHE A 1067 10.21 3.33 -12.80
CA PHE A 1067 8.94 3.68 -12.17
C PHE A 1067 7.91 4.17 -13.19
N THR A 1068 8.28 5.00 -14.16
CA THR A 1068 7.32 5.52 -15.16
C THR A 1068 6.83 4.47 -16.15
N LEU A 1069 7.61 3.41 -16.39
CA LEU A 1069 7.22 2.28 -17.24
C LEU A 1069 6.14 1.40 -16.60
N ASP A 1070 6.25 1.14 -15.29
CA ASP A 1070 5.27 0.34 -14.55
C ASP A 1070 5.13 0.79 -13.08
N PRO A 1071 4.44 1.91 -12.79
CA PRO A 1071 4.35 2.45 -11.43
C PRO A 1071 3.78 1.45 -10.41
N PRO A 1072 2.69 0.70 -10.70
CA PRO A 1072 2.13 -0.29 -9.78
C PRO A 1072 3.09 -1.42 -9.39
N ARG A 1073 4.13 -1.68 -10.18
CA ARG A 1073 5.17 -2.66 -9.84
C ARG A 1073 5.98 -2.26 -8.60
N TYR A 1074 6.19 -0.96 -8.40
CA TYR A 1074 7.01 -0.42 -7.30
C TYR A 1074 6.16 0.04 -6.11
N ASP A 1075 4.93 0.47 -6.36
CA ASP A 1075 3.98 0.91 -5.35
C ASP A 1075 2.56 0.58 -5.79
N VAL A 1076 2.00 -0.52 -5.27
CA VAL A 1076 0.64 -0.97 -5.60
C VAL A 1076 -0.45 0.04 -5.21
N SER A 1077 -0.15 0.92 -4.26
CA SER A 1077 -1.07 1.96 -3.79
C SER A 1077 -1.04 3.23 -4.67
N THR A 1078 -0.12 3.28 -5.66
CA THR A 1078 0.02 4.44 -6.53
C THR A 1078 -1.26 4.75 -7.30
N ARG A 1079 -1.57 6.04 -7.43
CA ARG A 1079 -2.65 6.54 -8.30
C ARG A 1079 -2.17 6.76 -9.74
N MET A 1080 -0.85 6.68 -9.99
CA MET A 1080 -0.31 6.84 -11.33
C MET A 1080 -0.70 5.64 -12.20
N PRO A 1081 -1.40 5.84 -13.33
CA PRO A 1081 -1.78 4.74 -14.20
C PRO A 1081 -0.55 4.14 -14.89
N LYS A 1082 -0.68 2.89 -15.37
CA LYS A 1082 0.32 2.29 -16.25
C LYS A 1082 0.25 2.96 -17.62
N LEU A 1083 1.20 3.86 -17.89
CA LEU A 1083 1.23 4.67 -19.13
C LEU A 1083 1.84 3.92 -20.32
N ALA A 1084 2.63 2.88 -20.08
CA ALA A 1084 3.21 2.03 -21.11
C ALA A 1084 2.60 0.63 -21.07
N ALA A 1085 1.84 0.28 -22.12
CA ALA A 1085 1.37 -1.09 -22.31
C ALA A 1085 2.60 -1.99 -22.50
N GLU A 1086 2.63 -3.11 -21.78
CA GLU A 1086 3.74 -4.09 -21.79
C GLU A 1086 5.13 -3.49 -21.47
N GLY A 1087 5.19 -2.28 -20.90
CA GLY A 1087 6.45 -1.57 -20.60
C GLY A 1087 7.22 -1.10 -21.85
N ARG A 1088 6.59 -1.06 -23.03
CA ARG A 1088 7.27 -0.73 -24.29
C ARG A 1088 6.65 0.42 -25.06
N THR A 1089 5.32 0.45 -25.17
CA THR A 1089 4.64 1.44 -26.00
C THR A 1089 3.64 2.24 -25.19
N THR A 1090 3.62 3.56 -25.37
CA THR A 1090 2.59 4.40 -24.77
C THR A 1090 1.39 4.54 -25.70
N LYS A 1091 0.34 5.19 -25.20
CA LYS A 1091 -0.84 5.55 -26.01
C LYS A 1091 -0.55 6.62 -27.08
N VAL A 1092 0.53 7.40 -26.95
CA VAL A 1092 0.91 8.48 -27.87
C VAL A 1092 1.84 7.89 -28.93
N LYS A 1093 1.32 7.54 -30.11
CA LYS A 1093 2.09 6.82 -31.16
C LYS A 1093 2.80 7.75 -32.15
N ASP A 1094 2.37 9.00 -32.21
CA ASP A 1094 2.78 10.03 -33.16
C ASP A 1094 4.04 10.79 -32.75
N ILE A 1095 4.55 10.57 -31.54
CA ILE A 1095 5.80 11.14 -31.03
C ILE A 1095 6.76 9.99 -30.72
N LEU A 1096 7.99 10.03 -31.27
CA LEU A 1096 9.04 9.03 -31.03
C LEU A 1096 8.52 7.59 -31.27
N ASP A 1097 7.67 7.40 -32.28
CA ASP A 1097 7.03 6.14 -32.66
C ASP A 1097 6.25 5.41 -31.54
N GLY A 1098 5.87 6.15 -30.49
CA GLY A 1098 5.26 5.58 -29.29
C GLY A 1098 6.19 4.80 -28.39
N ASP A 1099 7.51 4.87 -28.60
CA ASP A 1099 8.51 4.26 -27.73
C ASP A 1099 8.46 4.90 -26.34
N ALA A 1100 8.00 4.12 -25.35
CA ALA A 1100 7.82 4.61 -24.00
C ALA A 1100 9.13 5.04 -23.35
N ARG A 1101 10.26 4.38 -23.68
CA ARG A 1101 11.55 4.72 -23.08
C ARG A 1101 12.02 6.07 -23.59
N GLN A 1102 11.92 6.31 -24.89
CA GLN A 1102 12.33 7.58 -25.49
C GLN A 1102 11.41 8.73 -25.07
N GLN A 1103 10.10 8.47 -24.98
CA GLN A 1103 9.15 9.47 -24.49
C GLN A 1103 9.37 9.83 -23.02
N PHE A 1104 9.58 8.85 -22.14
CA PHE A 1104 9.87 9.15 -20.73
C PHE A 1104 11.26 9.79 -20.56
N GLU A 1105 12.21 9.52 -21.45
CA GLU A 1105 13.47 10.23 -21.51
C GLU A 1105 13.27 11.71 -21.87
N ALA A 1106 12.49 12.00 -22.91
CA ALA A 1106 12.13 13.37 -23.28
C ALA A 1106 11.46 14.10 -22.11
N VAL A 1107 10.48 13.45 -21.45
CA VAL A 1107 9.86 14.00 -20.23
C VAL A 1107 10.91 14.26 -19.14
N TRP A 1108 11.87 13.35 -18.91
CA TRP A 1108 12.92 13.57 -17.91
C TRP A 1108 13.72 14.84 -18.17
N HIS A 1109 14.11 15.09 -19.43
CA HIS A 1109 14.82 16.31 -19.82
C HIS A 1109 13.97 17.56 -19.58
N TYR A 1110 12.68 17.52 -19.91
CA TYR A 1110 11.76 18.61 -19.56
C TYR A 1110 11.69 18.85 -18.05
N LEU A 1111 11.61 17.79 -17.23
CA LEU A 1111 11.57 17.95 -15.77
C LEU A 1111 12.84 18.63 -15.20
N GLN A 1112 13.96 18.61 -15.92
CA GLN A 1112 15.17 19.33 -15.51
C GLN A 1112 15.12 20.83 -15.81
N THR A 1113 14.22 21.30 -16.70
CA THR A 1113 14.04 22.72 -17.05
C THR A 1113 12.98 23.42 -16.20
N VAL A 1114 12.15 22.66 -15.48
CA VAL A 1114 11.09 23.21 -14.62
C VAL A 1114 11.72 24.02 -13.48
N PRO A 1115 11.37 25.31 -13.33
CA PRO A 1115 11.90 26.13 -12.25
C PRO A 1115 11.31 25.69 -10.90
N ASN A 1116 12.08 25.91 -9.83
CA ASN A 1116 11.55 25.80 -8.47
C ASN A 1116 10.39 26.79 -8.31
N ALA A 1117 9.29 26.34 -7.70
CA ALA A 1117 8.05 27.11 -7.58
C ALA A 1117 8.24 28.45 -6.82
N THR A 1118 9.37 28.62 -6.12
CA THR A 1118 9.76 29.84 -5.44
C THR A 1118 10.77 30.65 -6.27
N ALA A 1119 10.27 31.31 -7.30
CA ALA A 1119 10.87 32.52 -7.85
C ALA A 1119 9.76 33.59 -7.92
N ASP A 1120 9.68 34.36 -6.84
CA ASP A 1120 8.77 35.47 -6.48
C ASP A 1120 7.35 35.13 -5.96
N PRO A 1121 6.89 35.81 -4.87
CA PRO A 1121 5.70 35.48 -4.09
C PRO A 1121 4.35 35.86 -4.71
#